data_AF-A0A1Y3AN36-F1
#
_entry.id   AF-A0A1Y3AN36-F1
#
_cell.length_a   1.000
_cell.length_b   1.000
_cell.length_c   1.000
_cell.angle_alpha   90.00
_cell.angle_beta   90.00
_cell.angle_gamma   90.00
#
_symmetry.space_group_name_H-M   'P 1'
#
loop_
_entity.id
_entity.type
_entity.pdbx_description
1 polymer ?
#
loop_
_entity_poly.entity_id
_entity_poly.type
_entity_poly.pdbx_seq_one_letter_code
_entity_poly.pdbx_strand_id
1 'polypeptide(L)'
;MSLENTALKVPNFEPISHGNGMVQVEKAFEHLATFDRQLDEREIHFRITCNGAAGQSNNELGIYLRELEQTRKPSMHTVTVTPELFKDKNQDDKINFEMNFNLTCSETWIKCPKYLNLTYGARSFPVRIDPSSLGDGTFNQTWIEAYDVRCCEKGPSFKILVTVIKPLVIENDRYKFTDYFRAGHFKRVFVAVPANSTSARIMIRNNHPTEVAKYVLHTQQLPAQKRFSDHDFFKYFSIAPVSDTRYNVDVIGSMTMEICFGKWWSCSVDTETTVELEFDRINLVSGYRTGIIASNCITRVEVRNDGQQAVKINPSLKLKTFIHSIKPIDAKIRPLGCRDIWPDAKVIYEIVLNYTLKLLKSSECQISFPLLSDCLYESPYESQLWMLFDSNKQHLASGDFNPSKYKTKLEKGEYKILLQIRHESIKQLEHIQELPIQIIHQLRDSITLPVYSSHYQAIIGNDSKKASNITLLPNITIPLFISNISNGSCMTGLKQIPAKFPGIFRGNISLQSNNDQQGKHSKNFPIELMIDCDGSSIQNEKASKSKSTATTATASTDSTTDSKPSSTSTDDKDLNEIKIGLITKLDKNSQRKYLESLESDPIIAADPQFLLAKLQARYQEPIKNPTTDCEADDKKGKDDGGDDWPYSKQKELENQIEIADKILEPMIKDFLNAYSTFKLDTKRILVSQSQAKDS
;
A
#
# COMPACT_ATOMS: atom_id res chain seq x y z
N MET A 1 -32.15 -7.62 25.88
CA MET A 1 -31.62 -7.15 27.17
C MET A 1 -31.55 -8.21 28.28
N SER A 2 -32.34 -9.29 28.29
CA SER A 2 -32.30 -10.30 29.40
C SER A 2 -30.87 -10.75 29.78
N LEU A 3 -30.06 -11.18 28.81
CA LEU A 3 -28.65 -11.57 29.04
C LEU A 3 -27.80 -10.47 29.69
N GLU A 4 -28.04 -9.21 29.34
CA GLU A 4 -27.30 -8.07 29.89
C GLU A 4 -27.76 -7.70 31.30
N ASN A 5 -29.06 -7.80 31.55
CA ASN A 5 -29.66 -7.43 32.84
C ASN A 5 -29.38 -8.47 33.93
N THR A 6 -29.11 -9.73 33.55
CA THR A 6 -28.81 -10.83 34.49
C THR A 6 -27.33 -11.19 34.58
N ALA A 7 -26.47 -10.49 33.85
CA ALA A 7 -25.04 -10.75 33.82
C ALA A 7 -24.39 -10.55 35.20
N LEU A 8 -23.44 -11.42 35.54
CA LEU A 8 -22.72 -11.37 36.81
C LEU A 8 -21.48 -10.49 36.69
N LYS A 9 -21.44 -9.41 37.46
CA LYS A 9 -20.23 -8.58 37.63
C LYS A 9 -19.29 -9.25 38.64
N VAL A 10 -18.14 -9.74 38.15
CA VAL A 10 -17.11 -10.38 38.99
C VAL A 10 -16.37 -9.37 39.88
N PRO A 11 -15.67 -9.78 40.95
CA PRO A 11 -14.96 -8.85 41.84
C PRO A 11 -13.95 -7.93 41.14
N ASN A 12 -13.29 -8.40 40.08
CA ASN A 12 -12.36 -7.61 39.26
C ASN A 12 -13.04 -7.09 37.97
N PHE A 13 -14.34 -6.78 38.03
CA PHE A 13 -15.10 -6.34 36.88
C PHE A 13 -14.58 -5.01 36.34
N GLU A 14 -13.96 -5.09 35.18
CA GLU A 14 -13.58 -3.94 34.36
C GLU A 14 -14.57 -3.82 33.18
N PRO A 15 -15.40 -2.75 33.09
CA PRO A 15 -16.42 -2.59 32.05
C PRO A 15 -15.90 -2.71 30.62
N ILE A 16 -14.72 -2.14 30.32
CA ILE A 16 -14.14 -2.16 28.96
C ILE A 16 -13.75 -3.58 28.51
N SER A 17 -13.40 -4.45 29.46
CA SER A 17 -12.95 -5.82 29.18
C SER A 17 -14.11 -6.83 29.25
N HIS A 18 -15.10 -6.61 30.13
CA HIS A 18 -16.16 -7.57 30.42
C HIS A 18 -17.56 -7.15 29.93
N GLY A 19 -17.73 -5.94 29.38
CA GLY A 19 -19.04 -5.44 28.96
C GLY A 19 -20.03 -5.34 30.13
N ASN A 20 -21.12 -6.10 30.07
CA ASN A 20 -22.11 -6.17 31.17
C ASN A 20 -21.77 -7.23 32.25
N GLY A 21 -20.70 -8.02 32.07
CA GLY A 21 -20.28 -9.06 33.00
C GLY A 21 -20.36 -10.46 32.39
N MET A 22 -20.22 -11.50 33.23
CA MET A 22 -20.29 -12.89 32.78
C MET A 22 -21.74 -13.30 32.54
N VAL A 23 -21.99 -13.98 31.42
CA VAL A 23 -23.31 -14.49 31.05
C VAL A 23 -23.83 -15.49 32.10
N GLN A 24 -25.12 -15.37 32.44
CA GLN A 24 -25.83 -16.27 33.35
C GLN A 24 -27.06 -16.82 32.64
N VAL A 25 -26.93 -17.97 31.98
CA VAL A 25 -27.96 -18.52 31.07
C VAL A 25 -29.26 -18.85 31.81
N GLU A 26 -29.18 -19.54 32.95
CA GLU A 26 -30.34 -19.90 33.77
C GLU A 26 -31.12 -18.65 34.20
N LYS A 27 -30.43 -17.67 34.80
CA LYS A 27 -31.03 -16.40 35.22
C LYS A 27 -31.63 -15.61 34.06
N ALA A 28 -30.96 -15.61 32.90
CA ALA A 28 -31.48 -14.95 31.70
C ALA A 28 -32.77 -15.63 31.22
N PHE A 29 -32.84 -16.96 31.27
CA PHE A 29 -34.04 -17.71 30.95
C PHE A 29 -35.17 -17.44 31.95
N GLU A 30 -34.88 -17.47 33.26
CA GLU A 30 -35.83 -17.11 34.31
C GLU A 30 -36.38 -15.70 34.13
N HIS A 31 -35.53 -14.74 33.78
CA HIS A 31 -35.92 -13.37 33.46
C HIS A 31 -36.89 -13.31 32.28
N LEU A 32 -36.60 -14.04 31.19
CA LEU A 32 -37.50 -14.12 30.03
C LEU A 32 -38.85 -14.75 30.37
N ALA A 33 -38.85 -15.80 31.19
CA ALA A 33 -40.06 -16.50 31.63
C ALA A 33 -40.91 -15.64 32.58
N THR A 34 -40.26 -14.91 33.48
CA THR A 34 -40.93 -14.04 34.47
C THR A 34 -41.64 -12.87 33.79
N PHE A 35 -40.95 -12.20 32.87
CA PHE A 35 -41.45 -10.99 32.21
C PHE A 35 -42.18 -11.28 30.88
N ASP A 36 -42.55 -12.53 30.62
CA ASP A 36 -43.02 -13.01 29.32
C ASP A 36 -44.18 -12.20 28.73
N ARG A 37 -45.13 -11.84 29.59
CA ARG A 37 -46.36 -11.11 29.25
C ARG A 37 -46.24 -9.59 29.29
N GLN A 38 -45.11 -9.06 29.78
CA GLN A 38 -44.86 -7.61 29.95
C GLN A 38 -43.84 -7.09 28.93
N LEU A 39 -43.55 -7.90 27.91
CA LEU A 39 -42.58 -7.61 26.88
C LEU A 39 -43.28 -7.16 25.58
N ASP A 40 -44.07 -6.08 25.65
CA ASP A 40 -44.47 -5.33 24.46
C ASP A 40 -43.21 -4.93 23.64
N GLU A 41 -42.07 -4.80 24.33
CA GLU A 41 -40.74 -4.53 23.78
C GLU A 41 -40.08 -5.71 23.04
N ARG A 42 -40.60 -6.95 23.14
CA ARG A 42 -39.95 -8.13 22.53
C ARG A 42 -39.71 -7.98 21.04
N GLU A 43 -40.68 -7.36 20.37
CA GLU A 43 -40.66 -7.16 18.92
C GLU A 43 -40.15 -5.78 18.55
N ILE A 44 -39.55 -5.04 19.49
CA ILE A 44 -39.14 -3.66 19.29
C ILE A 44 -37.63 -3.53 19.51
N HIS A 45 -36.96 -3.00 18.49
CA HIS A 45 -35.61 -2.53 18.58
C HIS A 45 -35.59 -1.02 18.83
N PHE A 46 -34.86 -0.58 19.85
CA PHE A 46 -34.63 0.85 20.09
C PHE A 46 -33.33 1.26 19.43
N ARG A 47 -33.41 1.89 18.26
CA ARG A 47 -32.25 2.46 17.56
C ARG A 47 -31.86 3.77 18.24
N ILE A 48 -30.65 3.81 18.78
CA ILE A 48 -30.09 4.96 19.49
C ILE A 48 -29.03 5.61 18.61
N THR A 49 -29.16 6.92 18.41
CA THR A 49 -28.14 7.73 17.74
C THR A 49 -27.81 8.95 18.59
N CYS A 50 -26.53 9.22 18.78
CA CYS A 50 -25.98 10.33 19.53
C CYS A 50 -25.31 11.29 18.54
N ASN A 51 -25.58 12.58 18.71
CA ASN A 51 -24.94 13.64 17.95
C ASN A 51 -24.16 14.55 18.90
N GLY A 52 -22.91 14.84 18.53
CA GLY A 52 -22.01 15.69 19.29
C GLY A 52 -22.41 17.15 19.33
N ALA A 53 -21.79 17.92 20.24
CA ALA A 53 -22.02 19.35 20.42
C ALA A 53 -21.75 20.21 19.17
N ALA A 54 -20.97 19.69 18.21
CA ALA A 54 -20.59 20.38 16.98
C ALA A 54 -21.61 20.23 15.82
N GLY A 55 -22.79 19.63 16.07
CA GLY A 55 -23.88 19.57 15.09
C GLY A 55 -23.64 18.66 13.88
N GLN A 56 -22.51 17.94 13.82
CA GLN A 56 -22.26 16.91 12.81
C GLN A 56 -23.07 15.65 13.15
N SER A 57 -23.97 15.26 12.24
CA SER A 57 -24.77 14.05 12.38
C SER A 57 -23.99 12.82 11.91
N ASN A 58 -23.15 12.28 12.80
CA ASN A 58 -22.42 11.04 12.51
C ASN A 58 -23.21 9.78 12.91
N ASN A 59 -24.45 9.94 13.41
CA ASN A 59 -25.30 8.85 13.90
C ASN A 59 -24.55 7.89 14.82
N GLU A 60 -23.76 8.42 15.75
CA GLU A 60 -22.92 7.63 16.64
C GLU A 60 -23.79 6.79 17.59
N LEU A 61 -23.36 5.58 17.95
CA LEU A 61 -24.16 4.68 18.80
C LEU A 61 -24.05 5.01 20.31
N GLY A 62 -23.21 5.97 20.68
CA GLY A 62 -22.97 6.39 22.06
C GLY A 62 -22.25 7.73 22.11
N ILE A 63 -22.14 8.31 23.30
CA ILE A 63 -21.39 9.55 23.51
C ILE A 63 -19.96 9.22 23.90
N TYR A 64 -19.01 9.60 23.06
CA TYR A 64 -17.60 9.32 23.27
C TYR A 64 -16.76 10.61 23.28
N LEU A 65 -16.22 10.95 24.45
CA LEU A 65 -15.28 12.05 24.62
C LEU A 65 -13.89 11.47 24.89
N ARG A 66 -12.94 11.70 23.98
CA ARG A 66 -11.56 11.20 24.10
C ARG A 66 -10.54 12.32 24.14
N GLU A 67 -10.74 13.35 23.32
CA GLU A 67 -9.72 14.36 23.08
C GLU A 67 -9.73 15.46 24.13
N LEU A 68 -8.56 16.04 24.39
CA LEU A 68 -8.39 17.07 25.43
C LEU A 68 -9.38 18.23 25.27
N GLU A 69 -9.61 18.69 24.04
CA GLU A 69 -10.57 19.78 23.77
C GLU A 69 -12.02 19.39 24.09
N GLN A 70 -12.37 18.10 23.96
CA GLN A 70 -13.70 17.58 24.27
C GLN A 70 -13.95 17.51 25.78
N THR A 71 -12.89 17.33 26.59
CA THR A 71 -13.01 17.16 28.05
C THR A 71 -12.66 18.41 28.86
N ARG A 72 -12.26 19.51 28.20
CA ARG A 72 -11.90 20.77 28.88
C ARG A 72 -13.08 21.52 29.47
N LYS A 73 -14.26 21.37 28.89
CA LYS A 73 -15.46 22.11 29.27
C LYS A 73 -16.68 21.21 29.21
N PRO A 74 -17.74 21.52 29.97
CA PRO A 74 -19.01 20.80 29.83
C PRO A 74 -19.58 20.94 28.42
N SER A 75 -20.17 19.85 27.90
CA SER A 75 -20.74 19.78 26.57
C SER A 75 -22.20 19.30 26.60
N MET A 76 -22.97 19.68 25.58
CA MET A 76 -24.34 19.22 25.35
C MET A 76 -24.37 18.29 24.15
N HIS A 77 -25.00 17.13 24.30
CA HIS A 77 -25.16 16.11 23.27
C HIS A 77 -26.64 15.87 23.03
N THR A 78 -27.03 15.57 21.80
CA THR A 78 -28.42 15.21 21.48
C THR A 78 -28.49 13.71 21.26
N VAL A 79 -29.26 13.02 22.09
CA VAL A 79 -29.56 11.61 21.92
C VAL A 79 -30.92 11.48 21.26
N THR A 80 -31.01 10.66 20.23
CA THR A 80 -32.26 10.34 19.53
C THR A 80 -32.53 8.86 19.63
N VAL A 81 -33.74 8.52 20.06
CA VAL A 81 -34.22 7.13 20.19
C VAL A 81 -35.33 6.94 19.16
N THR A 82 -35.22 5.91 18.34
CA THR A 82 -36.24 5.52 17.35
C THR A 82 -36.69 4.08 17.60
N PRO A 83 -37.99 3.82 17.83
CA PRO A 83 -38.50 2.45 17.92
C PRO A 83 -38.64 1.84 16.52
N GLU A 84 -38.25 0.57 16.38
CA GLU A 84 -38.34 -0.22 15.15
C GLU A 84 -38.96 -1.58 15.42
N LEU A 85 -40.07 -1.90 14.76
CA LEU A 85 -40.71 -3.21 14.89
C LEU A 85 -40.01 -4.29 14.05
N PHE A 86 -39.75 -5.45 14.65
CA PHE A 86 -39.02 -6.57 14.02
C PHE A 86 -39.76 -7.19 12.82
N LYS A 87 -41.09 -7.05 12.76
CA LYS A 87 -41.93 -7.47 11.64
C LYS A 87 -42.85 -6.32 11.30
N ASP A 88 -42.57 -5.66 10.18
CA ASP A 88 -43.29 -4.47 9.71
C ASP A 88 -44.69 -4.81 9.17
N LYS A 89 -45.56 -5.41 10.00
CA LYS A 89 -46.76 -6.13 9.54
C LYS A 89 -48.09 -5.48 9.89
N ASN A 90 -48.15 -4.46 10.73
CA ASN A 90 -49.41 -3.74 10.96
C ASN A 90 -49.20 -2.25 11.28
N GLN A 91 -49.93 -1.38 10.58
CA GLN A 91 -49.91 0.07 10.82
C GLN A 91 -50.59 0.42 12.16
N ASP A 92 -51.55 -0.39 12.60
CA ASP A 92 -52.24 -0.20 13.88
C ASP A 92 -51.29 -0.33 15.07
N ASP A 93 -50.35 -1.28 15.02
CA ASP A 93 -49.35 -1.47 16.07
C ASP A 93 -48.44 -0.25 16.20
N LYS A 94 -48.11 0.40 15.08
CA LYS A 94 -47.36 1.66 15.06
C LYS A 94 -48.16 2.81 15.67
N ILE A 95 -49.45 2.92 15.32
CA ILE A 95 -50.30 4.00 15.81
C ILE A 95 -50.51 3.86 17.32
N ASN A 96 -50.70 2.63 17.81
CA ASN A 96 -50.96 2.34 19.21
C ASN A 96 -49.69 2.20 20.07
N PHE A 97 -48.50 2.30 19.47
CA PHE A 97 -47.26 2.19 20.22
C PHE A 97 -47.00 3.44 21.06
N GLU A 98 -47.02 3.25 22.38
CA GLU A 98 -46.63 4.24 23.36
C GLU A 98 -45.90 3.56 24.52
N MET A 99 -44.72 4.07 24.85
CA MET A 99 -43.95 3.63 26.01
C MET A 99 -43.41 4.81 26.80
N ASN A 100 -43.40 4.66 28.12
CA ASN A 100 -42.95 5.68 29.05
C ASN A 100 -41.74 5.16 29.80
N PHE A 101 -40.62 5.89 29.72
CA PHE A 101 -39.36 5.50 30.32
C PHE A 101 -38.92 6.48 31.39
N ASN A 102 -38.44 5.93 32.51
CA ASN A 102 -37.62 6.65 33.46
C ASN A 102 -36.15 6.53 33.06
N LEU A 103 -35.50 7.66 32.83
CA LEU A 103 -34.07 7.71 32.49
C LEU A 103 -33.26 7.98 33.76
N THR A 104 -32.25 7.16 34.00
CA THR A 104 -31.37 7.27 35.16
C THR A 104 -29.91 7.10 34.78
N CYS A 105 -29.02 7.78 35.50
CA CYS A 105 -27.58 7.56 35.41
C CYS A 105 -26.99 7.56 36.83
N SER A 106 -26.06 6.64 37.11
CA SER A 106 -25.40 6.55 38.42
C SER A 106 -24.43 7.70 38.68
N GLU A 107 -23.94 8.33 37.61
CA GLU A 107 -22.86 9.30 37.64
C GLU A 107 -23.38 10.75 37.72
N THR A 108 -22.79 11.55 38.62
CA THR A 108 -23.22 12.94 38.86
C THR A 108 -22.73 13.94 37.80
N TRP A 109 -21.69 13.57 37.05
CA TRP A 109 -21.13 14.36 35.95
C TRP A 109 -21.96 14.26 34.65
N ILE A 110 -23.04 13.48 34.65
CA ILE A 110 -24.02 13.40 33.56
C ILE A 110 -25.35 13.98 34.04
N LYS A 111 -25.97 14.83 33.22
CA LYS A 111 -27.36 15.28 33.43
C LYS A 111 -28.19 14.98 32.20
N CYS A 112 -29.27 14.23 32.38
CA CYS A 112 -30.26 13.94 31.36
C CYS A 112 -31.68 14.19 31.93
N PRO A 113 -32.70 14.33 31.07
CA PRO A 113 -34.09 14.33 31.49
C PRO A 113 -34.41 13.05 32.26
N LYS A 114 -35.34 13.11 33.22
CA LYS A 114 -35.72 11.95 34.04
C LYS A 114 -36.79 11.08 33.39
N TYR A 115 -37.49 11.61 32.40
CA TYR A 115 -38.66 10.99 31.79
C TYR A 115 -38.61 11.14 30.27
N LEU A 116 -38.99 10.08 29.57
CA LEU A 116 -39.12 10.03 28.12
C LEU A 116 -40.42 9.31 27.75
N ASN A 117 -41.34 10.02 27.12
CA ASN A 117 -42.48 9.42 26.43
C ASN A 117 -42.07 9.15 24.97
N LEU A 118 -42.16 7.89 24.56
CA LEU A 118 -41.78 7.41 23.23
C LEU A 118 -43.02 6.85 22.53
N THR A 119 -43.52 7.59 21.55
CA THR A 119 -44.48 7.13 20.54
C THR A 119 -43.74 6.51 19.35
N TYR A 120 -44.44 6.04 18.31
CA TYR A 120 -43.81 5.46 17.12
C TYR A 120 -43.18 6.51 16.20
N GLY A 121 -42.12 7.15 16.68
CA GLY A 121 -41.35 8.17 15.98
C GLY A 121 -40.06 8.45 16.72
N ALA A 122 -39.10 9.04 16.01
CA ALA A 122 -37.84 9.45 16.61
C ALA A 122 -38.10 10.54 17.67
N ARG A 123 -37.58 10.33 18.89
CA ARG A 123 -37.59 11.34 19.96
C ARG A 123 -36.18 11.68 20.35
N SER A 124 -35.88 12.97 20.35
CA SER A 124 -34.58 13.50 20.72
C SER A 124 -34.64 14.21 22.05
N PHE A 125 -33.60 14.06 22.87
CA PHE A 125 -33.45 14.78 24.11
C PHE A 125 -31.97 15.13 24.39
N PRO A 126 -31.72 16.22 25.13
CA PRO A 126 -30.37 16.66 25.41
C PRO A 126 -29.75 15.91 26.59
N VAL A 127 -28.46 15.64 26.52
CA VAL A 127 -27.63 15.08 27.60
C VAL A 127 -26.45 16.02 27.82
N ARG A 128 -26.28 16.50 29.05
CA ARG A 128 -25.12 17.30 29.46
C ARG A 128 -24.06 16.41 30.08
N ILE A 129 -22.81 16.57 29.63
CA ILE A 129 -21.64 15.90 30.21
C ILE A 129 -20.71 16.97 30.79
N ASP A 130 -20.28 16.79 32.03
CA ASP A 130 -19.39 17.70 32.75
C ASP A 130 -18.12 16.96 33.26
N PRO A 131 -17.06 16.89 32.44
CA PRO A 131 -15.83 16.16 32.81
C PRO A 131 -14.99 16.83 33.91
N SER A 132 -15.39 17.98 34.43
CA SER A 132 -14.55 18.82 35.31
C SER A 132 -14.15 18.11 36.61
N SER A 133 -15.02 17.24 37.13
CA SER A 133 -14.82 16.48 38.37
C SER A 133 -14.01 15.17 38.18
N LEU A 134 -13.77 14.76 36.93
CA LEU A 134 -13.05 13.52 36.61
C LEU A 134 -11.55 13.71 36.77
N GLY A 135 -10.85 12.64 37.17
CA GLY A 135 -9.39 12.62 37.29
C GLY A 135 -8.68 12.64 35.94
N ASP A 136 -7.52 13.30 35.88
CA ASP A 136 -6.71 13.35 34.67
C ASP A 136 -6.01 12.02 34.39
N GLY A 137 -5.86 11.68 33.12
CA GLY A 137 -5.30 10.41 32.65
C GLY A 137 -6.20 9.20 32.90
N THR A 138 -7.46 9.42 33.29
CA THR A 138 -8.41 8.35 33.62
C THR A 138 -9.44 8.11 32.51
N PHE A 139 -10.01 6.90 32.53
CA PHE A 139 -11.12 6.47 31.71
C PHE A 139 -12.34 6.27 32.60
N ASN A 140 -13.48 6.84 32.19
CA ASN A 140 -14.75 6.74 32.91
C ASN A 140 -15.83 6.29 31.94
N GLN A 141 -16.51 5.20 32.25
CA GLN A 141 -17.56 4.63 31.42
C GLN A 141 -18.81 4.41 32.26
N THR A 142 -19.95 4.81 31.72
CA THR A 142 -21.25 4.60 32.37
C THR A 142 -22.36 4.52 31.32
N TRP A 143 -23.57 4.25 31.80
CA TRP A 143 -24.76 4.12 30.99
C TRP A 143 -25.83 5.10 31.47
N ILE A 144 -26.57 5.67 30.51
CA ILE A 144 -27.89 6.22 30.80
C ILE A 144 -28.88 5.09 30.53
N GLU A 145 -29.55 4.65 31.58
CA GLU A 145 -30.42 3.49 31.59
C GLU A 145 -31.88 3.94 31.50
N ALA A 146 -32.64 3.33 30.60
CA ALA A 146 -34.06 3.61 30.42
C ALA A 146 -34.92 2.45 30.94
N TYR A 147 -35.71 2.69 31.97
CA TYR A 147 -36.59 1.71 32.60
C TYR A 147 -38.05 1.97 32.18
N ASP A 148 -38.76 0.95 31.71
CA ASP A 148 -40.21 1.05 31.47
C ASP A 148 -40.93 1.34 32.80
N VAL A 149 -41.66 2.46 32.85
CA VAL A 149 -42.42 2.91 34.02
C VAL A 149 -43.43 1.87 34.48
N ARG A 150 -43.94 1.03 33.56
CA ARG A 150 -44.92 -0.02 33.88
C ARG A 150 -44.28 -1.24 34.54
N CYS A 151 -42.97 -1.45 34.41
CA CYS A 151 -42.28 -2.65 34.87
C CYS A 151 -40.78 -2.41 35.12
N CYS A 152 -40.46 -1.59 36.13
CA CYS A 152 -39.08 -1.25 36.47
C CYS A 152 -38.25 -2.48 36.91
N GLU A 153 -38.85 -3.49 37.56
CA GLU A 153 -38.13 -4.68 38.03
C GLU A 153 -37.50 -5.54 36.92
N LYS A 154 -37.96 -5.37 35.66
CA LYS A 154 -37.38 -6.03 34.48
C LYS A 154 -35.93 -5.56 34.22
N GLY A 155 -35.54 -4.43 34.78
CA GLY A 155 -34.31 -3.74 34.42
C GLY A 155 -34.48 -2.88 33.16
N PRO A 156 -33.39 -2.28 32.68
CA PRO A 156 -33.44 -1.32 31.58
C PRO A 156 -33.83 -1.98 30.26
N SER A 157 -34.70 -1.29 29.51
CA SER A 157 -35.17 -1.66 28.17
C SER A 157 -34.14 -1.32 27.09
N PHE A 158 -33.41 -0.21 27.29
CA PHE A 158 -32.25 0.16 26.50
C PHE A 158 -31.25 0.97 27.33
N LYS A 159 -30.01 1.08 26.84
CA LYS A 159 -28.92 1.82 27.49
C LYS A 159 -28.20 2.70 26.48
N ILE A 160 -27.78 3.88 26.89
CA ILE A 160 -26.97 4.80 26.07
C ILE A 160 -25.56 4.86 26.64
N LEU A 161 -24.56 4.48 25.85
CA LEU A 161 -23.17 4.46 26.28
C LEU A 161 -22.64 5.88 26.44
N VAL A 162 -22.05 6.17 27.58
CA VAL A 162 -21.26 7.39 27.78
C VAL A 162 -19.86 7.01 28.23
N THR A 163 -18.87 7.37 27.43
CA THR A 163 -17.45 7.13 27.71
C THR A 163 -16.70 8.45 27.66
N VAL A 164 -16.03 8.79 28.76
CA VAL A 164 -15.19 9.98 28.89
C VAL A 164 -13.79 9.59 29.29
N ILE A 165 -12.83 9.91 28.41
CA ILE A 165 -11.39 9.80 28.67
C ILE A 165 -10.88 11.22 28.83
N LYS A 166 -10.43 11.56 30.04
CA LYS A 166 -9.86 12.88 30.33
C LYS A 166 -8.34 12.76 30.27
N PRO A 167 -7.68 13.11 29.15
CA PRO A 167 -6.25 12.88 29.00
C PRO A 167 -5.42 13.78 29.92
N LEU A 168 -4.33 13.23 30.45
CA LEU A 168 -3.36 13.97 31.24
C LEU A 168 -2.57 14.94 30.36
N VAL A 169 -2.51 16.21 30.76
CA VAL A 169 -1.65 17.21 30.10
C VAL A 169 -0.22 17.05 30.61
N ILE A 170 0.72 16.91 29.67
CA ILE A 170 2.13 16.70 29.98
C ILE A 170 2.88 18.03 29.95
N GLU A 171 3.58 18.33 31.03
CA GLU A 171 4.49 19.47 31.12
C GLU A 171 5.90 19.07 30.65
N ASN A 172 6.60 19.99 29.98
CA ASN A 172 8.01 19.82 29.56
C ASN A 172 8.29 18.58 28.70
N ASP A 173 7.31 18.16 27.89
CA ASP A 173 7.42 17.04 26.94
C ASP A 173 7.79 15.70 27.61
N ARG A 174 7.68 15.57 28.95
CA ARG A 174 8.07 14.35 29.70
C ARG A 174 7.05 13.96 30.76
N TYR A 175 6.78 12.66 30.86
CA TYR A 175 5.90 12.11 31.90
C TYR A 175 6.49 10.81 32.46
N LYS A 176 6.36 10.60 33.76
CA LYS A 176 6.95 9.44 34.43
C LYS A 176 6.01 8.92 35.51
N PHE A 177 5.89 7.59 35.60
CA PHE A 177 5.24 6.92 36.72
C PHE A 177 5.99 5.66 37.11
N THR A 178 5.83 5.26 38.37
CA THR A 178 6.34 4.00 38.91
C THR A 178 5.18 3.26 39.57
N ASP A 179 5.06 1.97 39.34
CA ASP A 179 3.99 1.14 39.92
C ASP A 179 4.45 -0.30 40.19
N TYR A 180 3.71 -1.01 41.02
CA TYR A 180 3.90 -2.44 41.32
C TYR A 180 3.00 -3.28 40.42
N PHE A 181 3.62 -4.05 39.51
CA PHE A 181 2.89 -4.89 38.57
C PHE A 181 2.90 -6.35 39.01
N ARG A 182 1.70 -6.85 39.31
CA ARG A 182 1.41 -8.29 39.47
C ARG A 182 1.02 -8.95 38.14
N ALA A 183 1.08 -10.28 38.08
CA ALA A 183 0.64 -11.04 36.92
C ALA A 183 -0.78 -10.65 36.47
N GLY A 184 -0.93 -10.34 35.18
CA GLY A 184 -2.22 -9.98 34.58
C GLY A 184 -2.75 -8.60 34.98
N HIS A 185 -1.99 -7.80 35.74
CA HIS A 185 -2.35 -6.41 36.00
C HIS A 185 -1.88 -5.51 34.86
N PHE A 186 -2.84 -4.79 34.27
CA PHE A 186 -2.62 -3.78 33.24
C PHE A 186 -3.01 -2.41 33.79
N LYS A 187 -2.13 -1.44 33.59
CA LYS A 187 -2.39 -0.03 33.85
C LYS A 187 -2.57 0.69 32.52
N ARG A 188 -3.68 1.40 32.38
CA ARG A 188 -3.96 2.30 31.25
C ARG A 188 -3.74 3.73 31.70
N VAL A 189 -2.97 4.48 30.92
CA VAL A 189 -2.77 5.92 31.11
C VAL A 189 -3.09 6.62 29.80
N PHE A 190 -3.91 7.66 29.86
CA PHE A 190 -4.27 8.48 28.71
C PHE A 190 -3.54 9.82 28.79
N VAL A 191 -2.79 10.16 27.75
CA VAL A 191 -1.98 11.39 27.73
C VAL A 191 -2.37 12.25 26.53
N ALA A 192 -2.49 13.54 26.75
CA ALA A 192 -2.63 14.50 25.68
C ALA A 192 -1.25 14.72 25.07
N VAL A 193 -1.03 14.19 23.87
CA VAL A 193 0.26 14.32 23.19
C VAL A 193 0.51 15.81 22.92
N PRO A 194 1.67 16.37 23.33
CA PRO A 194 1.97 17.78 23.09
C PRO A 194 1.83 18.16 21.61
N ALA A 195 1.37 19.38 21.36
CA ALA A 195 1.19 19.87 20.00
C ALA A 195 2.51 19.78 19.21
N ASN A 196 2.40 19.43 17.93
CA ASN A 196 3.54 19.24 17.03
C ASN A 196 4.51 18.12 17.47
N SER A 197 4.08 17.13 18.25
CA SER A 197 4.89 15.93 18.48
C SER A 197 4.80 14.98 17.29
N THR A 198 5.91 14.32 16.95
CA THR A 198 5.99 13.35 15.84
C THR A 198 6.41 11.96 16.26
N SER A 199 7.16 11.85 17.35
CA SER A 199 7.48 10.60 18.01
C SER A 199 7.46 10.75 19.53
N ALA A 200 7.31 9.63 20.21
CA ALA A 200 7.50 9.51 21.65
C ALA A 200 8.48 8.37 21.94
N ARG A 201 9.38 8.61 22.90
CA ARG A 201 10.29 7.62 23.47
C ARG A 201 9.68 7.11 24.78
N ILE A 202 9.54 5.80 24.89
CA ILE A 202 9.02 5.09 26.06
C ILE A 202 10.17 4.30 26.67
N MET A 203 10.61 4.71 27.86
CA MET A 203 11.67 4.05 28.61
C MET A 203 11.05 3.29 29.78
N ILE A 204 11.36 2.01 29.88
CA ILE A 204 10.76 1.10 30.87
C ILE A 204 11.90 0.48 31.66
N ARG A 205 11.90 0.68 32.97
CA ARG A 205 12.93 0.19 33.88
C ARG A 205 12.35 -0.82 34.85
N ASN A 206 12.92 -2.02 34.83
CA ASN A 206 12.68 -3.02 35.86
C ASN A 206 13.52 -2.67 37.08
N ASN A 207 12.87 -2.31 38.19
CA ASN A 207 13.58 -1.96 39.43
C ASN A 207 13.86 -3.19 40.31
N HIS A 208 13.40 -4.39 39.91
CA HIS A 208 13.63 -5.58 40.71
C HIS A 208 15.11 -6.01 40.67
N PRO A 209 15.72 -6.38 41.81
CA PRO A 209 17.15 -6.69 41.89
C PRO A 209 17.54 -7.98 41.17
N THR A 210 16.66 -8.99 41.14
CA THR A 210 17.02 -10.35 40.68
C THR A 210 16.11 -10.94 39.61
N GLU A 211 14.94 -10.37 39.35
CA GLU A 211 13.91 -11.02 38.54
C GLU A 211 13.85 -10.44 37.15
N VAL A 212 13.83 -11.32 36.15
CA VAL A 212 13.52 -10.96 34.78
C VAL A 212 11.99 -10.79 34.68
N ALA A 213 11.55 -9.64 34.23
CA ALA A 213 10.12 -9.36 34.10
C ALA A 213 9.69 -9.38 32.63
N LYS A 214 8.56 -10.03 32.35
CA LYS A 214 7.95 -10.06 31.01
C LYS A 214 6.76 -9.11 30.98
N TYR A 215 6.73 -8.24 29.99
CA TYR A 215 5.73 -7.19 29.87
C TYR A 215 5.06 -7.18 28.52
N VAL A 216 3.89 -6.55 28.51
CA VAL A 216 3.16 -6.16 27.31
C VAL A 216 3.05 -4.64 27.33
N LEU A 217 3.39 -4.01 26.22
CA LEU A 217 3.15 -2.60 25.96
C LEU A 217 2.25 -2.47 24.74
N HIS A 218 1.15 -1.75 24.89
CA HIS A 218 0.29 -1.33 23.80
C HIS A 218 0.09 0.18 23.87
N THR A 219 0.42 0.90 22.81
CA THR A 219 0.08 2.31 22.67
C THR A 219 -0.84 2.53 21.49
N GLN A 220 -1.80 3.44 21.60
CA GLN A 220 -2.81 3.65 20.57
C GLN A 220 -3.28 5.10 20.49
N GLN A 221 -3.39 5.61 19.26
CA GLN A 221 -4.12 6.84 18.93
C GLN A 221 -5.26 6.53 17.96
N LEU A 222 -6.35 7.28 18.04
CA LEU A 222 -7.54 7.05 17.21
C LEU A 222 -7.87 8.27 16.33
N PRO A 223 -7.17 8.48 15.20
CA PRO A 223 -7.55 9.51 14.25
C PRO A 223 -8.93 9.25 13.67
N ALA A 224 -9.66 10.32 13.38
CA ALA A 224 -10.98 10.22 12.79
C ALA A 224 -10.96 9.43 11.47
N GLN A 225 -11.94 8.54 11.29
CA GLN A 225 -12.12 7.72 10.09
C GLN A 225 -10.91 6.88 9.68
N LYS A 226 -10.07 6.50 10.65
CA LYS A 226 -8.97 5.55 10.46
C LYS A 226 -9.17 4.31 11.31
N ARG A 227 -8.52 3.22 10.93
CA ARG A 227 -8.57 2.01 11.73
C ARG A 227 -7.75 2.22 13.00
N PHE A 228 -8.14 1.51 14.06
CA PHE A 228 -7.39 1.55 15.31
C PHE A 228 -5.93 1.08 15.15
N SER A 229 -5.69 0.14 14.22
CA SER A 229 -4.37 -0.43 13.92
C SER A 229 -3.48 0.47 13.05
N ASP A 230 -3.97 1.61 12.58
CA ASP A 230 -3.17 2.50 11.73
C ASP A 230 -2.16 3.30 12.57
N HIS A 231 -2.44 3.47 13.86
CA HIS A 231 -1.64 4.22 14.82
C HIS A 231 -1.54 3.49 16.17
N ASP A 232 -1.25 2.19 16.12
CA ASP A 232 -0.93 1.38 17.28
C ASP A 232 0.55 0.97 17.34
N PHE A 233 1.02 0.61 18.52
CA PHE A 233 2.29 -0.07 18.72
C PHE A 233 2.11 -1.12 19.81
N PHE A 234 2.34 -2.38 19.45
CA PHE A 234 2.13 -3.51 20.33
C PHE A 234 3.38 -4.36 20.45
N LYS A 235 3.84 -4.61 21.69
CA LYS A 235 5.07 -5.36 21.93
C LYS A 235 5.03 -6.22 23.19
N TYR A 236 5.44 -7.48 23.02
CA TYR A 236 5.88 -8.38 24.09
C TYR A 236 7.39 -8.33 24.24
N PHE A 237 7.87 -8.25 25.47
CA PHE A 237 9.31 -8.18 25.74
C PHE A 237 9.65 -8.61 27.16
N SER A 238 10.94 -8.84 27.39
CA SER A 238 11.51 -9.18 28.70
C SER A 238 12.55 -8.14 29.06
N ILE A 239 12.59 -7.74 30.33
CA ILE A 239 13.58 -6.80 30.87
C ILE A 239 14.37 -7.50 31.96
N ALA A 240 15.70 -7.48 31.86
CA ALA A 240 16.57 -8.04 32.88
C ALA A 240 16.47 -7.24 34.20
N PRO A 241 16.92 -7.80 35.34
CA PRO A 241 16.90 -7.10 36.61
C PRO A 241 17.70 -5.79 36.54
N VAL A 242 17.22 -4.74 37.20
CA VAL A 242 17.89 -3.41 37.30
C VAL A 242 18.28 -2.83 35.93
N SER A 243 17.55 -3.16 34.87
CA SER A 243 17.84 -2.71 33.50
C SER A 243 16.67 -1.94 32.89
N ASP A 244 16.95 -1.14 31.86
CA ASP A 244 15.97 -0.43 31.06
C ASP A 244 15.85 -0.97 29.64
N THR A 245 14.67 -0.78 29.05
CA THR A 245 14.40 -1.00 27.63
C THR A 245 13.69 0.22 27.07
N ARG A 246 13.94 0.54 25.80
CA ARG A 246 13.42 1.74 25.16
C ARG A 246 12.67 1.39 23.88
N TYR A 247 11.52 2.02 23.68
CA TYR A 247 10.73 1.94 22.46
C TYR A 247 10.48 3.34 21.94
N ASN A 248 10.60 3.51 20.63
CA ASN A 248 10.23 4.74 19.94
C ASN A 248 8.95 4.46 19.17
N VAL A 249 7.93 5.29 19.38
CA VAL A 249 6.63 5.19 18.72
C VAL A 249 6.34 6.47 17.96
N ASP A 250 5.73 6.32 16.79
CA ASP A 250 5.24 7.46 16.02
C ASP A 250 3.97 7.99 16.66
N VAL A 251 3.88 9.31 16.85
CA VAL A 251 2.70 9.95 17.45
C VAL A 251 2.17 11.09 16.59
N ILE A 252 0.91 11.42 16.80
CA ILE A 252 0.22 12.59 16.25
C ILE A 252 0.05 13.58 17.40
N GLY A 253 0.62 14.78 17.25
CA GLY A 253 0.47 15.88 18.20
C GLY A 253 -1.00 16.31 18.38
N SER A 254 -1.31 16.83 19.57
CA SER A 254 -2.65 17.31 19.95
C SER A 254 -3.75 16.24 19.99
N MET A 255 -3.39 14.96 19.86
CA MET A 255 -4.29 13.83 20.00
C MET A 255 -4.01 13.06 21.29
N THR A 256 -5.01 12.35 21.77
CA THR A 256 -4.90 11.52 22.97
C THR A 256 -4.25 10.19 22.64
N MET A 257 -3.13 9.90 23.30
CA MET A 257 -2.47 8.61 23.24
C MET A 257 -2.83 7.79 24.47
N GLU A 258 -3.30 6.58 24.24
CA GLU A 258 -3.47 5.56 25.26
C GLU A 258 -2.18 4.77 25.40
N ILE A 259 -1.77 4.51 26.64
CA ILE A 259 -0.66 3.62 26.98
C ILE A 259 -1.20 2.56 27.92
N CYS A 260 -1.33 1.33 27.44
CA CYS A 260 -1.65 0.17 28.23
C CYS A 260 -0.38 -0.65 28.46
N PHE A 261 0.06 -0.71 29.71
CA PHE A 261 1.27 -1.41 30.12
C PHE A 261 0.93 -2.40 31.23
N GLY A 262 1.40 -3.62 31.12
CA GLY A 262 1.10 -4.66 32.10
C GLY A 262 2.06 -5.82 32.08
N LYS A 263 2.04 -6.58 33.17
CA LYS A 263 2.91 -7.75 33.34
C LYS A 263 2.24 -9.00 32.80
N TRP A 264 3.02 -9.81 32.07
CA TRP A 264 2.53 -11.03 31.47
C TRP A 264 2.01 -12.02 32.54
N TRP A 265 0.93 -12.72 32.23
CA TRP A 265 0.19 -13.54 33.19
C TRP A 265 1.02 -14.66 33.83
N SER A 266 2.05 -15.16 33.14
CA SER A 266 2.84 -16.30 33.60
C SER A 266 4.00 -15.92 34.52
N CYS A 267 4.14 -14.65 34.91
CA CYS A 267 5.21 -14.21 35.81
C CYS A 267 4.76 -14.32 37.28
N SER A 268 5.51 -15.03 38.11
CA SER A 268 5.12 -15.36 39.48
C SER A 268 5.48 -14.31 40.54
N VAL A 269 6.44 -13.43 40.25
CA VAL A 269 6.93 -12.43 41.21
C VAL A 269 6.36 -11.07 40.86
N ASP A 270 5.97 -10.26 41.83
CA ASP A 270 5.55 -8.87 41.59
C ASP A 270 6.77 -7.96 41.43
N THR A 271 6.70 -6.99 40.53
CA THR A 271 7.86 -6.13 40.23
C THR A 271 7.47 -4.67 40.19
N GLU A 272 8.22 -3.86 40.93
CA GLU A 272 8.19 -2.42 40.78
C GLU A 272 8.81 -2.04 39.43
N THR A 273 8.12 -1.23 38.64
CA THR A 273 8.58 -0.82 37.32
C THR A 273 8.25 0.63 37.05
N THR A 274 9.25 1.32 36.52
CA THR A 274 9.17 2.72 36.15
C THR A 274 8.97 2.83 34.65
N VAL A 275 8.00 3.63 34.22
CA VAL A 275 7.75 3.98 32.82
C VAL A 275 7.90 5.49 32.66
N GLU A 276 8.72 5.89 31.70
CA GLU A 276 8.99 7.28 31.35
C GLU A 276 8.69 7.51 29.87
N LEU A 277 8.02 8.61 29.57
CA LEU A 277 7.67 9.09 28.24
C LEU A 277 8.41 10.39 27.98
N GLU A 278 8.94 10.54 26.78
CA GLU A 278 9.53 11.77 26.27
C GLU A 278 9.04 12.02 24.85
N PHE A 279 8.52 13.21 24.56
CA PHE A 279 8.00 13.56 23.24
C PHE A 279 9.01 14.34 22.42
N ASP A 280 9.25 13.88 21.20
CA ASP A 280 10.04 14.62 20.21
C ASP A 280 9.11 15.45 19.33
N ARG A 281 9.41 16.74 19.25
CA ARG A 281 8.60 17.73 18.52
C ARG A 281 9.36 18.32 17.33
N ILE A 282 9.99 17.43 16.56
CA ILE A 282 10.69 17.78 15.32
C ILE A 282 9.75 17.50 14.16
N ASN A 283 9.47 18.51 13.34
CA ASN A 283 8.55 18.42 12.20
C ASN A 283 9.18 18.90 10.91
N LEU A 284 8.62 18.43 9.80
CA LEU A 284 8.75 19.11 8.52
C LEU A 284 7.63 20.18 8.43
N VAL A 285 8.02 21.46 8.29
CA VAL A 285 7.10 22.61 8.24
C VAL A 285 6.52 22.83 6.84
N SER A 286 7.01 22.10 5.84
CA SER A 286 6.57 22.31 4.46
C SER A 286 5.09 21.95 4.28
N GLY A 287 4.28 22.96 3.97
CA GLY A 287 2.86 22.80 3.69
C GLY A 287 2.62 21.82 2.54
N TYR A 288 1.93 20.71 2.84
CA TYR A 288 1.22 19.86 1.89
C TYR A 288 2.01 19.18 0.76
N ARG A 289 3.35 19.18 0.75
CA ARG A 289 4.13 18.53 -0.32
C ARG A 289 5.05 17.43 0.20
N THR A 290 4.49 16.24 0.45
CA THR A 290 5.27 14.99 0.50
C THR A 290 5.70 14.53 -0.90
N GLY A 291 5.08 15.07 -1.96
CA GLY A 291 5.41 14.83 -3.36
C GLY A 291 6.50 15.75 -3.89
N ILE A 292 7.66 15.17 -4.19
CA ILE A 292 8.76 15.75 -4.96
C ILE A 292 8.50 15.43 -6.44
N ILE A 293 8.59 16.43 -7.31
CA ILE A 293 8.57 16.22 -8.76
C ILE A 293 10.02 16.11 -9.24
N ALA A 294 10.34 15.06 -10.00
CA ALA A 294 11.71 14.79 -10.42
C ALA A 294 12.31 15.92 -11.28
N SER A 295 11.54 16.53 -12.18
CA SER A 295 11.99 17.67 -12.99
C SER A 295 12.41 18.90 -12.18
N ASN A 296 11.92 19.07 -10.95
CA ASN A 296 12.31 20.20 -10.09
C ASN A 296 13.78 20.13 -9.65
N CYS A 297 14.42 18.97 -9.73
CA CYS A 297 15.84 18.70 -9.45
C CYS A 297 16.32 18.94 -8.00
N ILE A 298 15.85 20.00 -7.35
CA ILE A 298 16.15 20.38 -5.99
C ILE A 298 14.85 20.75 -5.29
N THR A 299 14.57 20.09 -4.17
CA THR A 299 13.41 20.40 -3.33
C THR A 299 13.84 20.92 -1.97
N ARG A 300 13.32 22.08 -1.59
CA ARG A 300 13.48 22.66 -0.25
C ARG A 300 12.48 22.01 0.70
N VAL A 301 12.97 21.52 1.83
CA VAL A 301 12.16 21.01 2.94
C VAL A 301 12.56 21.76 4.20
N GLU A 302 11.59 22.24 4.95
CA GLU A 302 11.85 23.01 6.17
C GLU A 302 11.68 22.11 7.38
N VAL A 303 12.65 22.13 8.29
CA VAL A 303 12.63 21.35 9.53
C VAL A 303 12.54 22.32 10.70
N ARG A 304 11.62 22.07 11.63
CA ARG A 304 11.45 22.88 12.84
C ARG A 304 11.47 22.01 14.09
N ASN A 305 12.06 22.56 15.13
CA ASN A 305 12.00 21.99 16.47
C ASN A 305 11.03 22.84 17.29
N ASP A 306 9.86 22.27 17.57
CA ASP A 306 8.88 22.90 18.45
C ASP A 306 9.14 22.56 19.93
N GLY A 307 10.04 21.61 20.22
CA GLY A 307 10.40 21.19 21.57
C GLY A 307 11.16 22.26 22.36
N GLN A 308 11.31 22.01 23.66
CA GLN A 308 11.98 22.94 24.58
C GLN A 308 13.51 22.87 24.55
N GLN A 309 14.09 21.79 24.01
CA GLN A 309 15.54 21.54 24.04
C GLN A 309 16.14 21.54 22.64
N ALA A 310 17.42 21.90 22.52
CA ALA A 310 18.15 21.81 21.26
C ALA A 310 18.42 20.34 20.90
N VAL A 311 18.22 19.98 19.63
CA VAL A 311 18.43 18.60 19.15
C VAL A 311 19.41 18.59 17.98
N LYS A 312 20.35 17.64 17.97
CA LYS A 312 21.22 17.40 16.81
C LYS A 312 20.54 16.46 15.85
N ILE A 313 20.48 16.77 14.56
CA ILE A 313 19.86 15.94 13.53
C ILE A 313 20.83 15.55 12.41
N ASN A 314 20.63 14.35 11.87
CA ASN A 314 21.26 13.87 10.64
C ASN A 314 20.19 13.47 9.63
N PRO A 315 19.94 14.31 8.61
CA PRO A 315 18.93 14.00 7.59
C PRO A 315 19.43 12.92 6.61
N SER A 316 18.59 11.94 6.31
CA SER A 316 18.85 10.92 5.30
C SER A 316 17.57 10.53 4.57
N LEU A 317 17.54 10.67 3.25
CA LEU A 317 16.38 10.28 2.42
C LEU A 317 16.69 9.01 1.62
N LYS A 318 15.88 7.97 1.84
CA LYS A 318 15.98 6.69 1.13
C LYS A 318 14.64 6.29 0.53
N LEU A 319 14.61 6.09 -0.77
CA LEU A 319 13.49 5.54 -1.54
C LEU A 319 13.65 4.02 -1.62
N LYS A 320 12.60 3.28 -1.22
CA LYS A 320 12.64 1.82 -1.08
C LYS A 320 11.65 1.10 -1.99
N THR A 321 10.60 1.79 -2.42
CA THR A 321 9.52 1.19 -3.20
C THR A 321 9.30 1.98 -4.47
N PHE A 322 8.98 1.29 -5.55
CA PHE A 322 8.54 1.90 -6.80
C PHE A 322 7.10 1.47 -7.09
N ILE A 323 6.22 2.42 -7.40
CA ILE A 323 4.81 2.19 -7.62
C ILE A 323 4.49 2.64 -9.04
N HIS A 324 3.84 1.79 -9.82
CA HIS A 324 3.23 2.19 -11.08
C HIS A 324 1.79 1.70 -11.14
N SER A 325 0.98 2.37 -11.94
CA SER A 325 -0.45 2.06 -12.07
C SER A 325 -0.73 1.45 -13.43
N ILE A 326 -1.60 0.44 -13.46
CA ILE A 326 -2.10 -0.17 -14.69
C ILE A 326 -3.62 -0.11 -14.73
N LYS A 327 -4.16 0.14 -15.93
CA LYS A 327 -5.60 0.16 -16.21
C LYS A 327 -6.09 -1.22 -16.66
N PRO A 328 -7.38 -1.53 -16.47
CA PRO A 328 -7.94 -2.76 -16.99
C PRO A 328 -7.94 -2.72 -18.52
N ILE A 329 -7.74 -3.89 -19.14
CA ILE A 329 -7.81 -4.10 -20.59
C ILE A 329 -9.26 -4.34 -21.01
N ASP A 330 -9.98 -5.11 -20.19
CA ASP A 330 -11.41 -5.29 -20.33
C ASP A 330 -12.07 -5.38 -18.94
N ALA A 331 -13.37 -5.16 -18.94
CA ALA A 331 -14.24 -5.26 -17.78
C ALA A 331 -15.53 -5.96 -18.21
N LYS A 332 -15.94 -7.01 -17.49
CA LYS A 332 -17.15 -7.77 -17.83
C LYS A 332 -18.05 -7.86 -16.62
N ILE A 333 -19.25 -7.29 -16.73
CA ILE A 333 -20.31 -7.40 -15.73
C ILE A 333 -21.19 -8.60 -16.10
N ARG A 334 -21.50 -9.45 -15.12
CA ARG A 334 -22.44 -10.56 -15.30
C ARG A 334 -23.20 -10.88 -14.01
N PRO A 335 -24.44 -11.40 -14.10
CA PRO A 335 -25.13 -11.95 -12.95
C PRO A 335 -24.43 -13.21 -12.45
N LEU A 336 -24.43 -13.41 -11.14
CA LEU A 336 -23.98 -14.65 -10.52
C LEU A 336 -25.06 -15.74 -10.56
N GLY A 337 -24.70 -16.95 -10.14
CA GLY A 337 -25.56 -18.13 -10.20
C GLY A 337 -26.61 -18.19 -9.08
N CYS A 338 -27.36 -19.30 -9.04
CA CYS A 338 -28.47 -19.51 -8.10
C CYS A 338 -28.10 -19.46 -6.61
N ARG A 339 -26.81 -19.58 -6.26
CA ARG A 339 -26.31 -19.43 -4.89
C ARG A 339 -26.29 -17.96 -4.45
N ASP A 340 -26.08 -17.04 -5.38
CA ASP A 340 -25.78 -15.64 -5.12
C ASP A 340 -27.04 -14.76 -5.34
N ILE A 341 -28.16 -15.20 -4.74
CA ILE A 341 -29.46 -14.54 -4.78
C ILE A 341 -29.96 -14.39 -3.35
N TRP A 342 -30.29 -13.17 -2.94
CA TRP A 342 -30.88 -12.91 -1.62
C TRP A 342 -32.29 -13.52 -1.51
N PRO A 343 -32.78 -13.82 -0.29
CA PRO A 343 -34.13 -14.36 -0.09
C PRO A 343 -35.28 -13.50 -0.64
N ASP A 344 -35.04 -12.20 -0.85
CA ASP A 344 -35.97 -11.25 -1.50
C ASP A 344 -35.86 -11.23 -3.04
N ALA A 345 -35.20 -12.25 -3.62
CA ALA A 345 -34.93 -12.43 -5.05
C ALA A 345 -34.00 -11.38 -5.68
N LYS A 346 -33.24 -10.61 -4.88
CA LYS A 346 -32.19 -9.74 -5.43
C LYS A 346 -30.97 -10.56 -5.87
N VAL A 347 -30.65 -10.47 -7.15
CA VAL A 347 -29.48 -11.12 -7.76
C VAL A 347 -28.23 -10.31 -7.49
N ILE A 348 -27.16 -10.98 -7.07
CA ILE A 348 -25.84 -10.36 -6.94
C ILE A 348 -25.11 -10.44 -8.29
N TYR A 349 -24.51 -9.33 -8.70
CA TYR A 349 -23.71 -9.24 -9.91
C TYR A 349 -22.22 -9.22 -9.55
N GLU A 350 -21.40 -9.59 -10.52
CA GLU A 350 -19.96 -9.36 -10.44
C GLU A 350 -19.49 -8.51 -11.62
N ILE A 351 -18.41 -7.77 -11.40
CA ILE A 351 -17.54 -7.25 -12.44
C ILE A 351 -16.18 -7.93 -12.34
N VAL A 352 -15.68 -8.42 -13.47
CA VAL A 352 -14.32 -8.96 -13.59
C VAL A 352 -13.49 -8.03 -14.45
N LEU A 353 -12.48 -7.43 -13.83
CA LEU A 353 -11.51 -6.53 -14.43
C LEU A 353 -10.25 -7.32 -14.77
N ASN A 354 -9.81 -7.30 -16.03
CA ASN A 354 -8.60 -8.00 -16.48
C ASN A 354 -7.45 -7.01 -16.69
N TYR A 355 -6.29 -7.29 -16.13
CA TYR A 355 -5.07 -6.48 -16.31
C TYR A 355 -3.93 -7.33 -16.84
N THR A 356 -3.01 -6.70 -17.56
CA THR A 356 -1.72 -7.30 -17.95
C THR A 356 -0.57 -6.58 -17.30
N LEU A 357 0.27 -7.32 -16.61
CA LEU A 357 1.50 -6.85 -15.99
C LEU A 357 2.69 -7.39 -16.78
N LYS A 358 3.56 -6.49 -17.27
CA LYS A 358 4.81 -6.86 -17.96
C LYS A 358 6.00 -6.46 -17.10
N LEU A 359 6.78 -7.44 -16.66
CA LEU A 359 7.99 -7.23 -15.88
C LEU A 359 9.24 -7.36 -16.76
N LEU A 360 10.06 -6.31 -16.77
CA LEU A 360 11.36 -6.27 -17.44
C LEU A 360 12.46 -6.96 -16.62
N LYS A 361 12.27 -7.03 -15.30
CA LYS A 361 13.20 -7.62 -14.32
C LYS A 361 12.41 -8.27 -13.19
N SER A 362 13.02 -9.28 -12.56
CA SER A 362 12.45 -9.95 -11.37
C SER A 362 12.31 -9.00 -10.19
N SER A 363 11.14 -8.98 -9.55
CA SER A 363 10.77 -8.05 -8.49
C SER A 363 9.79 -8.68 -7.50
N GLU A 364 9.93 -8.35 -6.21
CA GLU A 364 8.90 -8.62 -5.22
C GLU A 364 7.81 -7.56 -5.33
N CYS A 365 6.61 -8.00 -5.67
CA CYS A 365 5.48 -7.14 -6.00
C CYS A 365 4.33 -7.33 -4.99
N GLN A 366 3.61 -6.25 -4.73
CA GLN A 366 2.30 -6.23 -4.08
C GLN A 366 1.29 -5.60 -5.04
N ILE A 367 0.07 -6.11 -5.05
CA ILE A 367 -1.02 -5.58 -5.86
C ILE A 367 -1.98 -4.86 -4.91
N SER A 368 -2.27 -3.59 -5.21
CA SER A 368 -3.17 -2.75 -4.44
C SER A 368 -4.17 -2.05 -5.36
N PHE A 369 -5.39 -1.87 -4.92
CA PHE A 369 -6.43 -1.08 -5.60
C PHE A 369 -6.96 -0.10 -4.55
N PRO A 370 -6.33 1.09 -4.43
CA PRO A 370 -6.53 1.99 -3.29
C PRO A 370 -7.98 2.36 -2.97
N LEU A 371 -8.88 2.29 -3.95
CA LEU A 371 -10.30 2.56 -3.74
C LEU A 371 -10.94 1.63 -2.70
N LEU A 372 -10.57 0.35 -2.67
CA LEU A 372 -11.24 -0.66 -1.84
C LEU A 372 -10.28 -1.40 -0.89
N SER A 373 -9.00 -1.55 -1.26
CA SER A 373 -8.01 -2.33 -0.51
C SER A 373 -7.89 -1.96 0.99
N ASP A 374 -8.29 -0.74 1.35
CA ASP A 374 -8.30 -0.22 2.70
C ASP A 374 -9.66 -0.32 3.44
N CYS A 375 -10.65 -1.06 2.91
CA CYS A 375 -11.93 -1.32 3.57
C CYS A 375 -12.30 -2.80 3.41
N LEU A 376 -12.85 -3.41 4.46
CA LEU A 376 -13.38 -4.78 4.37
C LEU A 376 -14.86 -4.79 4.70
N TYR A 377 -15.21 -4.56 5.96
CA TYR A 377 -16.62 -4.60 6.42
C TYR A 377 -17.34 -3.29 6.14
N GLU A 378 -16.61 -2.19 6.11
CA GLU A 378 -17.11 -0.84 5.81
C GLU A 378 -17.16 -0.56 4.30
N SER A 379 -16.70 -1.52 3.49
CA SER A 379 -16.75 -1.41 2.04
C SER A 379 -18.20 -1.40 1.56
N PRO A 380 -18.59 -0.49 0.65
CA PRO A 380 -19.90 -0.54 0.02
C PRO A 380 -20.01 -1.71 -0.98
N TYR A 381 -18.91 -2.36 -1.32
CA TYR A 381 -18.86 -3.53 -2.20
C TYR A 381 -18.66 -4.81 -1.40
N GLU A 382 -19.23 -5.91 -1.87
CA GLU A 382 -19.28 -7.20 -1.17
C GLU A 382 -18.02 -8.05 -1.33
N SER A 383 -17.16 -7.73 -2.31
CA SER A 383 -15.96 -8.50 -2.64
C SER A 383 -14.93 -7.65 -3.37
N GLN A 384 -13.65 -8.00 -3.21
CA GLN A 384 -12.52 -7.34 -3.85
C GLN A 384 -11.35 -8.31 -4.14
N LEU A 385 -11.69 -9.58 -4.40
CA LEU A 385 -10.71 -10.64 -4.60
C LEU A 385 -9.94 -10.44 -5.91
N TRP A 386 -8.61 -10.46 -5.83
CA TRP A 386 -7.76 -10.54 -7.02
C TRP A 386 -7.00 -11.86 -7.11
N MET A 387 -6.70 -12.25 -8.34
CA MET A 387 -5.93 -13.45 -8.69
C MET A 387 -4.87 -13.10 -9.73
N LEU A 388 -3.65 -13.60 -9.53
CA LEU A 388 -2.51 -13.43 -10.41
C LEU A 388 -2.17 -14.75 -11.09
N PHE A 389 -2.00 -14.71 -12.41
CA PHE A 389 -1.66 -15.85 -13.25
C PHE A 389 -0.42 -15.56 -14.10
N ASP A 390 0.34 -16.61 -14.40
CA ASP A 390 1.45 -16.55 -15.35
C ASP A 390 0.99 -16.67 -16.82
N SER A 391 1.94 -16.68 -17.75
CA SER A 391 1.68 -16.85 -19.18
C SER A 391 1.09 -18.22 -19.55
N ASN A 392 1.30 -19.25 -18.72
CA ASN A 392 0.75 -20.59 -18.89
C ASN A 392 -0.64 -20.74 -18.24
N LYS A 393 -1.22 -19.63 -17.74
CA LYS A 393 -2.48 -19.60 -16.96
C LYS A 393 -2.39 -20.34 -15.63
N GLN A 394 -1.19 -20.61 -15.14
CA GLN A 394 -0.99 -21.13 -13.81
C GLN A 394 -1.25 -20.04 -12.77
N HIS A 395 -2.05 -20.36 -11.76
CA HIS A 395 -2.28 -19.49 -10.62
C HIS A 395 -1.01 -19.34 -9.79
N LEU A 396 -0.66 -18.10 -9.45
CA LEU A 396 0.52 -17.77 -8.65
C LEU A 396 0.17 -17.23 -7.27
N ALA A 397 -0.81 -16.33 -7.20
CA ALA A 397 -1.17 -15.65 -5.97
C ALA A 397 -2.60 -15.11 -6.01
N SER A 398 -3.16 -14.88 -4.84
CA SER A 398 -4.43 -14.18 -4.65
C SER A 398 -4.34 -13.28 -3.44
N GLY A 399 -5.17 -12.25 -3.41
CA GLY A 399 -5.29 -11.38 -2.26
C GLY A 399 -6.57 -10.60 -2.25
N ASP A 400 -6.72 -9.82 -1.19
CA ASP A 400 -7.93 -9.09 -0.85
C ASP A 400 -7.54 -7.87 0.02
N PHE A 401 -8.33 -7.53 1.03
CA PHE A 401 -8.08 -6.49 2.01
C PHE A 401 -6.65 -6.48 2.57
N ASN A 402 -6.09 -5.28 2.74
CA ASN A 402 -4.75 -5.02 3.27
C ASN A 402 -3.63 -5.62 2.39
N PRO A 403 -3.24 -4.91 1.30
CA PRO A 403 -2.26 -5.37 0.32
C PRO A 403 -0.91 -5.79 0.90
N SER A 404 -0.51 -5.20 2.03
CA SER A 404 0.77 -5.48 2.68
C SER A 404 0.97 -6.94 3.09
N LYS A 405 -0.14 -7.69 3.25
CA LYS A 405 -0.15 -9.12 3.57
C LYS A 405 0.25 -10.02 2.40
N TYR A 406 0.13 -9.53 1.17
CA TYR A 406 0.27 -10.33 -0.05
C TYR A 406 1.50 -9.86 -0.84
N LYS A 407 2.67 -10.46 -0.56
CA LYS A 407 3.91 -10.20 -1.30
C LYS A 407 4.25 -11.40 -2.16
N THR A 408 4.47 -11.16 -3.45
CA THR A 408 4.80 -12.24 -4.40
C THR A 408 6.08 -11.88 -5.16
N LYS A 409 7.05 -12.80 -5.18
CA LYS A 409 8.25 -12.66 -6.01
C LYS A 409 7.93 -13.12 -7.42
N LEU A 410 8.09 -12.22 -8.38
CA LEU A 410 7.79 -12.47 -9.78
C LEU A 410 9.05 -12.34 -10.63
N GLU A 411 9.24 -13.27 -11.54
CA GLU A 411 10.33 -13.25 -12.51
C GLU A 411 10.03 -12.34 -13.70
N LYS A 412 11.03 -12.09 -14.54
CA LYS A 412 10.83 -11.37 -15.80
C LYS A 412 9.81 -12.14 -16.66
N GLY A 413 8.76 -11.47 -17.12
CA GLY A 413 7.72 -12.12 -17.91
C GLY A 413 6.43 -11.30 -18.00
N GLU A 414 5.42 -11.90 -18.60
CA GLU A 414 4.06 -11.34 -18.69
C GLU A 414 3.11 -12.11 -17.77
N TYR A 415 2.26 -11.36 -17.07
CA TYR A 415 1.33 -11.88 -16.09
C TYR A 415 -0.07 -11.31 -16.33
N LYS A 416 -1.08 -12.05 -15.90
CA LYS A 416 -2.47 -11.64 -15.95
C LYS A 416 -3.02 -11.49 -14.54
N ILE A 417 -3.69 -10.37 -14.28
CA ILE A 417 -4.39 -10.13 -13.01
C ILE A 417 -5.88 -10.07 -13.29
N LEU A 418 -6.67 -10.78 -12.50
CA LEU A 418 -8.12 -10.71 -12.48
C LEU A 418 -8.55 -10.08 -11.16
N LEU A 419 -9.35 -9.03 -11.18
CA LEU A 419 -9.99 -8.46 -9.98
C LEU A 419 -11.50 -8.64 -10.11
N GLN A 420 -12.09 -9.36 -9.16
CA GLN A 420 -13.51 -9.62 -9.07
C GLN A 420 -14.12 -8.75 -7.96
N ILE A 421 -15.10 -7.94 -8.33
CA ILE A 421 -15.87 -7.12 -7.39
C ILE A 421 -17.35 -7.47 -7.51
N ARG A 422 -18.04 -7.58 -6.38
CA ARG A 422 -19.45 -8.00 -6.31
C ARG A 422 -20.33 -6.93 -5.69
N HIS A 423 -21.54 -6.80 -6.24
CA HIS A 423 -22.55 -5.88 -5.73
C HIS A 423 -23.93 -6.20 -6.32
N GLU A 424 -25.01 -5.94 -5.59
CA GLU A 424 -26.39 -6.07 -6.09
C GLU A 424 -26.77 -5.01 -7.16
N SER A 425 -26.21 -3.80 -7.06
CA SER A 425 -26.46 -2.71 -8.01
C SER A 425 -25.45 -2.70 -9.15
N ILE A 426 -25.92 -2.94 -10.37
CA ILE A 426 -25.14 -2.86 -11.61
C ILE A 426 -24.51 -1.46 -11.78
N LYS A 427 -25.23 -0.39 -11.42
CA LYS A 427 -24.74 1.00 -11.56
C LYS A 427 -23.46 1.26 -10.76
N GLN A 428 -23.33 0.65 -9.58
CA GLN A 428 -22.11 0.75 -8.77
C GLN A 428 -20.95 0.01 -9.45
N LEU A 429 -21.23 -1.18 -10.03
CA LEU A 429 -20.22 -1.92 -10.79
C LEU A 429 -19.78 -1.19 -12.07
N GLU A 430 -20.70 -0.51 -12.76
CA GLU A 430 -20.38 0.31 -13.93
C GLU A 430 -19.42 1.46 -13.58
N HIS A 431 -19.56 2.05 -12.39
CA HIS A 431 -18.71 3.15 -11.92
C HIS A 431 -17.23 2.76 -11.79
N ILE A 432 -16.93 1.47 -11.60
CA ILE A 432 -15.57 0.95 -11.37
C ILE A 432 -15.00 0.18 -12.57
N GLN A 433 -15.63 0.27 -13.76
CA GLN A 433 -15.16 -0.44 -14.97
C GLN A 433 -13.73 -0.08 -15.40
N GLU A 434 -13.29 1.15 -15.13
CA GLU A 434 -11.94 1.61 -15.47
C GLU A 434 -10.98 1.65 -14.26
N LEU A 435 -11.32 0.97 -13.15
CA LEU A 435 -10.59 1.05 -11.89
C LEU A 435 -9.11 0.70 -12.08
N PRO A 436 -8.16 1.66 -11.92
CA PRO A 436 -6.75 1.35 -12.01
C PRO A 436 -6.27 0.61 -10.76
N ILE A 437 -5.29 -0.26 -10.93
CA ILE A 437 -4.58 -0.92 -9.82
C ILE A 437 -3.13 -0.42 -9.77
N GLN A 438 -2.57 -0.43 -8.58
CA GLN A 438 -1.18 -0.11 -8.29
C GLN A 438 -0.37 -1.38 -8.10
N ILE A 439 0.76 -1.45 -8.78
CA ILE A 439 1.77 -2.49 -8.60
C ILE A 439 2.93 -1.87 -7.82
N ILE A 440 3.10 -2.35 -6.59
CA ILE A 440 4.09 -1.85 -5.64
C ILE A 440 5.30 -2.80 -5.66
N HIS A 441 6.41 -2.31 -6.15
CA HIS A 441 7.68 -3.04 -6.23
C HIS A 441 8.57 -2.69 -5.05
N GLN A 442 9.06 -3.72 -4.36
CA GLN A 442 10.17 -3.55 -3.43
C GLN A 442 11.48 -3.47 -4.22
N LEU A 443 12.21 -2.36 -4.08
CA LEU A 443 13.53 -2.20 -4.70
C LEU A 443 14.53 -3.09 -3.97
N ARG A 444 15.39 -3.78 -4.74
CA ARG A 444 16.51 -4.56 -4.19
C ARG A 444 17.52 -3.64 -3.50
N ASP A 445 17.91 -2.56 -4.19
CA ASP A 445 18.77 -1.52 -3.66
C ASP A 445 17.95 -0.24 -3.46
N SER A 446 18.01 0.35 -2.27
CA SER A 446 17.33 1.62 -2.00
C SER A 446 18.05 2.78 -2.70
N ILE A 447 17.29 3.66 -3.36
CA ILE A 447 17.84 4.89 -3.95
C ILE A 447 18.00 5.92 -2.83
N THR A 448 19.23 6.40 -2.61
CA THR A 448 19.51 7.41 -1.59
C THR A 448 19.66 8.78 -2.26
N LEU A 449 18.82 9.75 -1.88
CA LEU A 449 18.93 11.11 -2.38
C LEU A 449 19.76 11.96 -1.39
N PRO A 450 20.77 12.72 -1.88
CA PRO A 450 21.56 13.58 -1.02
C PRO A 450 20.74 14.76 -0.48
N VAL A 451 20.99 15.10 0.78
CA VAL A 451 20.39 16.25 1.48
C VAL A 451 21.50 17.23 1.83
N TYR A 452 21.26 18.52 1.61
CA TYR A 452 22.22 19.61 1.81
C TYR A 452 21.65 20.71 2.71
N SER A 453 22.54 21.49 3.33
CA SER A 453 22.14 22.59 4.23
C SER A 453 21.93 23.92 3.51
N SER A 454 22.36 24.05 2.25
CA SER A 454 22.12 25.24 1.43
C SER A 454 21.76 24.89 0.00
N HIS A 455 21.05 25.82 -0.65
CA HIS A 455 20.66 25.66 -2.05
C HIS A 455 21.88 25.59 -2.97
N TYR A 456 22.89 26.41 -2.71
CA TYR A 456 24.15 26.42 -3.46
C TYR A 456 24.87 25.06 -3.41
N GLN A 457 24.95 24.43 -2.23
CA GLN A 457 25.52 23.09 -2.07
C GLN A 457 24.71 22.05 -2.86
N ALA A 458 23.38 22.14 -2.85
CA ALA A 458 22.53 21.23 -3.60
C ALA A 458 22.68 21.34 -5.13
N ILE A 459 22.99 22.54 -5.65
CA ILE A 459 23.27 22.78 -7.08
C ILE A 459 24.60 22.15 -7.47
N ILE A 460 25.65 22.38 -6.69
CA ILE A 460 26.99 21.81 -6.93
C ILE A 460 27.00 20.29 -6.75
N GLY A 461 26.12 19.78 -5.89
CA GLY A 461 25.89 18.35 -5.73
C GLY A 461 27.10 17.65 -5.11
N ASN A 462 27.68 16.71 -5.85
CA ASN A 462 28.69 15.77 -5.34
C ASN A 462 30.00 16.44 -4.90
N ASP A 463 30.32 17.63 -5.42
CA ASP A 463 31.52 18.38 -5.01
C ASP A 463 31.32 19.17 -3.70
N SER A 464 30.15 19.03 -3.05
CA SER A 464 29.83 19.69 -1.79
C SER A 464 29.53 18.70 -0.66
N LYS A 465 29.75 19.15 0.59
CA LYS A 465 29.49 18.34 1.78
C LYS A 465 27.98 18.21 2.03
N LYS A 466 27.50 16.98 2.17
CA LYS A 466 26.12 16.67 2.57
C LYS A 466 25.81 17.16 3.99
N ALA A 467 24.54 17.43 4.26
CA ALA A 467 24.05 17.81 5.57
C ALA A 467 24.30 16.71 6.61
N SER A 468 24.98 17.07 7.71
CA SER A 468 25.29 16.15 8.83
C SER A 468 25.46 16.94 10.12
N ASN A 469 25.08 16.36 11.26
CA ASN A 469 25.26 16.91 12.61
C ASN A 469 24.72 18.33 12.79
N ILE A 470 23.53 18.61 12.25
CA ILE A 470 22.93 19.95 12.34
C ILE A 470 22.32 20.12 13.73
N THR A 471 22.69 21.18 14.45
CA THR A 471 22.05 21.54 15.71
C THR A 471 20.80 22.38 15.43
N LEU A 472 19.63 21.86 15.80
CA LEU A 472 18.34 22.52 15.66
C LEU A 472 17.89 23.06 17.02
N LEU A 473 17.96 24.38 17.17
CA LEU A 473 17.58 25.08 18.39
C LEU A 473 16.04 25.10 18.59
N PRO A 474 15.55 25.24 19.83
CA PRO A 474 14.12 25.41 20.11
C PRO A 474 13.49 26.54 19.30
N ASN A 475 12.31 26.29 18.76
CA ASN A 475 11.50 27.23 17.96
C ASN A 475 12.18 27.77 16.69
N ILE A 476 13.30 27.19 16.26
CA ILE A 476 13.98 27.56 15.02
C ILE A 476 13.56 26.63 13.89
N THR A 477 13.37 27.21 12.71
CA THR A 477 13.15 26.51 11.45
C THR A 477 14.40 26.64 10.58
N ILE A 478 14.86 25.52 10.02
CA ILE A 478 16.00 25.48 9.10
C ILE A 478 15.56 24.90 7.75
N PRO A 479 16.09 25.41 6.63
CA PRO A 479 15.90 24.79 5.33
C PRO A 479 16.91 23.66 5.10
N LEU A 480 16.42 22.56 4.55
CA LEU A 480 17.21 21.47 3.96
C LEU A 480 16.86 21.37 2.47
N PHE A 481 17.81 20.93 1.66
CA PHE A 481 17.66 20.83 0.21
C PHE A 481 17.95 19.41 -0.24
N ILE A 482 16.94 18.75 -0.80
CA ILE A 482 17.05 17.41 -1.40
C ILE A 482 17.41 17.61 -2.87
N SER A 483 18.49 17.00 -3.34
CA SER A 483 18.84 16.99 -4.77
C SER A 483 18.59 15.60 -5.35
N ASN A 484 17.92 15.53 -6.51
CA ASN A 484 17.78 14.29 -7.29
C ASN A 484 18.63 14.29 -8.57
N ILE A 485 19.52 15.27 -8.73
CA ILE A 485 20.51 15.31 -9.80
C ILE A 485 21.64 14.32 -9.49
N SER A 486 21.86 13.35 -10.38
CA SER A 486 23.07 12.54 -10.39
C SER A 486 23.64 12.46 -11.81
N ASN A 487 24.93 12.74 -11.98
CA ASN A 487 25.65 12.70 -13.26
C ASN A 487 24.92 13.43 -14.42
N GLY A 488 24.36 14.61 -14.14
CA GLY A 488 23.64 15.41 -15.15
C GLY A 488 22.22 14.95 -15.47
N SER A 489 21.66 13.96 -14.75
CA SER A 489 20.28 13.51 -14.90
C SER A 489 19.51 13.62 -13.59
N CYS A 490 18.28 14.14 -13.65
CA CYS A 490 17.32 14.11 -12.55
C CYS A 490 16.65 12.73 -12.36
N MET A 491 16.96 11.77 -13.24
CA MET A 491 16.32 10.46 -13.34
C MET A 491 17.12 9.37 -12.63
N THR A 492 17.51 9.65 -11.39
CA THR A 492 18.30 8.73 -10.56
C THR A 492 17.52 7.42 -10.32
N GLY A 493 18.08 6.28 -10.78
CA GLY A 493 17.50 4.95 -10.52
C GLY A 493 16.68 4.31 -11.66
N LEU A 494 16.57 4.93 -12.84
CA LEU A 494 15.88 4.35 -14.01
C LEU A 494 16.30 2.91 -14.35
N LYS A 495 17.59 2.59 -14.18
CA LYS A 495 18.12 1.23 -14.43
C LYS A 495 17.53 0.18 -13.48
N GLN A 496 16.99 0.58 -12.33
CA GLN A 496 16.46 -0.31 -11.30
C GLN A 496 14.94 -0.56 -11.46
N ILE A 497 14.27 0.14 -12.38
CA ILE A 497 12.81 0.03 -12.54
C ILE A 497 12.45 -1.32 -13.20
N PRO A 498 11.53 -2.11 -12.60
CA PRO A 498 11.13 -3.42 -13.12
C PRO A 498 10.03 -3.35 -14.19
N ALA A 499 9.48 -2.17 -14.47
CA ALA A 499 8.39 -1.93 -15.43
C ALA A 499 8.66 -0.69 -16.30
N LYS A 500 7.83 -0.48 -17.34
CA LYS A 500 7.89 0.75 -18.16
C LYS A 500 7.24 1.94 -17.42
N PHE A 501 7.66 3.14 -17.81
CA PHE A 501 7.21 4.44 -17.31
C PHE A 501 5.70 4.69 -17.57
N PRO A 502 4.97 5.54 -16.79
CA PRO A 502 5.35 6.35 -15.61
C PRO A 502 5.18 5.68 -14.23
N GLY A 503 5.76 6.29 -13.18
CA GLY A 503 5.62 5.80 -11.80
C GLY A 503 6.15 6.74 -10.70
N ILE A 504 6.00 6.31 -9.45
CA ILE A 504 6.33 7.05 -8.22
C ILE A 504 7.30 6.22 -7.38
N PHE A 505 8.42 6.82 -6.95
CA PHE A 505 9.25 6.24 -5.92
C PHE A 505 8.78 6.69 -4.54
N ARG A 506 8.64 5.77 -3.60
CA ARG A 506 8.24 6.08 -2.23
C ARG A 506 9.33 5.66 -1.25
N GLY A 507 9.53 6.50 -0.24
CA GLY A 507 10.57 6.35 0.76
C GLY A 507 10.34 7.25 1.95
N ASN A 508 11.35 7.38 2.79
CA ASN A 508 11.28 8.22 3.98
C ASN A 508 12.52 9.10 4.10
N ILE A 509 12.31 10.36 4.51
CA ILE A 509 13.37 11.18 5.10
C ILE A 509 13.40 10.93 6.60
N SER A 510 14.58 10.51 7.07
CA SER A 510 14.90 10.16 8.44
C SER A 510 15.68 11.31 9.05
N LEU A 511 15.25 11.82 10.21
CA LEU A 511 16.00 12.82 10.98
C LEU A 511 16.57 12.14 12.22
N GLN A 512 17.81 11.64 12.15
CA GLN A 512 18.42 10.91 13.27
C GLN A 512 18.98 11.86 14.32
N SER A 513 18.57 11.69 15.58
CA SER A 513 19.22 12.33 16.70
C SER A 513 20.46 11.56 17.13
N ASN A 514 21.61 12.24 17.24
CA ASN A 514 22.90 11.61 17.55
C ASN A 514 23.05 11.15 19.01
N ASN A 515 22.09 11.43 19.89
CA ASN A 515 22.24 11.15 21.31
C ASN A 515 22.01 9.68 21.69
N ASP A 516 21.57 8.81 20.77
CA ASP A 516 21.25 7.40 21.06
C ASP A 516 22.30 6.44 20.47
N GLN A 517 23.30 6.07 21.27
CA GLN A 517 24.25 4.99 20.94
C GLN A 517 23.61 3.59 20.99
N GLN A 518 22.37 3.45 21.50
CA GLN A 518 21.63 2.19 21.53
C GLN A 518 20.13 2.45 21.27
N GLY A 519 19.76 2.55 19.98
CA GLY A 519 18.38 2.70 19.55
C GLY A 519 18.26 3.46 18.23
N LYS A 520 18.60 2.82 17.11
CA LYS A 520 18.57 3.39 15.75
C LYS A 520 17.14 3.67 15.23
N HIS A 521 16.37 4.55 15.87
CA HIS A 521 15.14 5.03 15.25
C HIS A 521 15.00 6.55 15.29
N SER A 522 14.65 7.05 14.11
CA SER A 522 14.43 8.44 13.76
C SER A 522 13.01 8.52 13.26
N LYS A 523 12.30 9.61 13.53
CA LYS A 523 11.03 9.83 12.84
C LYS A 523 11.29 9.79 11.34
N ASN A 524 10.53 8.93 10.67
CA ASN A 524 10.55 8.77 9.22
C ASN A 524 9.38 9.58 8.67
N PHE A 525 9.67 10.59 7.88
CA PHE A 525 8.63 11.32 7.17
C PHE A 525 8.49 10.73 5.76
N PRO A 526 7.29 10.29 5.35
CA PRO A 526 7.09 9.72 4.02
C PRO A 526 7.32 10.79 2.96
N ILE A 527 8.09 10.42 1.93
CA ILE A 527 8.39 11.24 0.77
C ILE A 527 8.12 10.40 -0.48
N GLU A 528 7.46 11.02 -1.44
CA GLU A 528 7.15 10.45 -2.74
C GLU A 528 7.87 11.26 -3.82
N LEU A 529 8.66 10.61 -4.65
CA LEU A 529 9.28 11.20 -5.83
C LEU A 529 8.47 10.77 -7.06
N MET A 530 7.65 11.68 -7.57
CA MET A 530 6.93 11.54 -8.81
C MET A 530 7.86 11.83 -9.98
N ILE A 531 7.87 10.91 -10.94
CA ILE A 531 8.65 11.07 -12.15
C ILE A 531 7.73 11.54 -13.26
N ASP A 532 8.04 12.69 -13.85
CA ASP A 532 7.21 13.42 -14.81
C ASP A 532 7.86 13.60 -16.18
N CYS A 533 9.06 13.05 -16.38
CA CYS A 533 9.80 13.13 -17.64
C CYS A 533 10.14 11.73 -18.17
N ASP A 534 10.07 11.56 -19.49
CA ASP A 534 10.44 10.30 -20.13
C ASP A 534 11.94 10.04 -20.01
N GLY A 535 12.29 8.85 -19.52
CA GLY A 535 13.68 8.42 -19.33
C GLY A 535 14.42 8.04 -20.62
N SER A 536 13.93 8.44 -21.80
CA SER A 536 14.67 8.26 -23.05
C SER A 536 15.94 9.08 -22.98
N SER A 537 17.08 8.41 -22.83
CA SER A 537 18.40 9.01 -23.02
C SER A 537 18.38 9.80 -24.32
N ILE A 538 18.92 11.03 -24.29
CA ILE A 538 19.33 11.73 -25.51
C ILE A 538 20.28 10.77 -26.22
N GLN A 539 19.77 10.05 -27.23
CA GLN A 539 20.65 9.41 -28.19
C GLN A 539 21.32 10.56 -28.91
N ASN A 540 22.64 10.66 -28.80
CA ASN A 540 23.40 11.54 -29.68
C ASN A 540 23.08 11.09 -31.11
N GLU A 541 22.19 11.83 -31.79
CA GLU A 541 21.96 11.71 -33.22
C GLU A 541 23.27 12.07 -33.93
N LYS A 542 24.13 11.07 -34.14
CA LYS A 542 25.01 11.10 -35.30
C LYS A 542 24.18 10.63 -36.50
N ALA A 543 23.66 11.64 -37.20
CA ALA A 543 23.16 11.60 -38.57
C ALA A 543 22.10 10.53 -38.87
N SER A 544 20.83 10.86 -38.58
CA SER A 544 19.73 10.37 -39.41
C SER A 544 19.02 11.58 -40.01
N LYS A 545 18.96 11.64 -41.35
CA LYS A 545 18.24 12.68 -42.07
C LYS A 545 16.75 12.55 -41.72
N SER A 546 16.20 13.63 -41.19
CA SER A 546 14.77 13.80 -40.92
C SER A 546 13.94 13.57 -42.18
N LYS A 547 13.00 12.62 -42.11
CA LYS A 547 11.74 12.67 -42.86
C LYS A 547 10.65 13.05 -41.86
N SER A 548 10.36 14.34 -41.78
CA SER A 548 9.12 14.84 -41.19
C SER A 548 7.98 14.54 -42.17
N THR A 549 6.94 13.85 -41.69
CA THR A 549 5.66 13.77 -42.40
C THR A 549 4.71 14.68 -41.63
N ALA A 550 4.57 15.92 -42.12
CA ALA A 550 3.47 16.79 -41.76
C ALA A 550 2.57 16.92 -42.99
N THR A 551 1.33 16.51 -42.80
CA THR A 551 0.25 16.54 -43.76
C THR A 551 -0.20 17.98 -43.98
N THR A 552 -0.02 18.54 -45.18
CA THR A 552 -0.92 19.56 -45.74
C THR A 552 -0.80 19.64 -47.25
N ALA A 553 -1.95 19.89 -47.88
CA ALA A 553 -2.26 19.70 -49.28
C ALA A 553 -1.46 20.56 -50.27
N THR A 554 -1.27 19.97 -51.45
CA THR A 554 -0.91 20.58 -52.73
C THR A 554 -1.84 21.73 -53.14
N ALA A 555 -1.27 22.80 -53.70
CA ALA A 555 -1.45 23.15 -55.12
C ALA A 555 -0.60 24.39 -55.50
N SER A 556 0.45 24.18 -56.31
CA SER A 556 0.71 24.95 -57.55
C SER A 556 2.09 24.59 -58.10
N THR A 557 2.05 24.08 -59.32
CA THR A 557 3.07 24.06 -60.37
C THR A 557 4.18 25.12 -60.25
N ASP A 558 5.44 24.70 -60.33
CA ASP A 558 6.29 25.14 -61.43
C ASP A 558 7.53 24.26 -61.62
N SER A 559 7.89 24.12 -62.89
CA SER A 559 8.96 23.31 -63.44
C SER A 559 10.34 23.93 -63.23
N THR A 560 11.30 23.14 -62.76
CA THR A 560 12.70 23.22 -63.23
C THR A 560 13.40 21.88 -63.04
N THR A 561 13.97 21.42 -64.14
CA THR A 561 14.84 20.27 -64.30
C THR A 561 16.15 20.43 -63.52
N ASP A 562 16.50 19.44 -62.70
CA ASP A 562 17.89 19.12 -62.41
C ASP A 562 18.05 17.61 -62.20
N SER A 563 18.60 16.97 -63.22
CA SER A 563 18.95 15.55 -63.27
C SER A 563 20.15 15.26 -62.37
N LYS A 564 19.93 14.58 -61.23
CA LYS A 564 20.99 13.79 -60.56
C LYS A 564 20.92 12.35 -61.06
N PRO A 565 22.06 11.72 -61.43
CA PRO A 565 22.05 10.34 -61.90
C PRO A 565 21.65 9.41 -60.75
N SER A 566 20.65 8.57 -61.00
CA SER A 566 20.22 7.50 -60.12
C SER A 566 21.38 6.54 -59.86
N SER A 567 21.80 6.39 -58.61
CA SER A 567 22.61 5.25 -58.19
C SER A 567 21.70 4.03 -58.12
N THR A 568 21.62 3.28 -59.21
CA THR A 568 20.88 2.00 -59.33
C THR A 568 21.18 1.00 -58.22
N SER A 569 22.31 1.12 -57.50
CA SER A 569 22.73 0.17 -56.46
C SER A 569 22.01 0.26 -55.11
N THR A 570 21.24 1.32 -54.84
CA THR A 570 20.57 1.50 -53.53
C THR A 570 19.14 0.98 -53.56
N ASP A 571 18.42 1.26 -54.66
CA ASP A 571 17.06 0.76 -54.88
C ASP A 571 17.01 -0.77 -55.02
N ASP A 572 18.05 -1.37 -55.63
CA ASP A 572 18.17 -2.83 -55.75
C ASP A 572 18.38 -3.54 -54.40
N LYS A 573 19.05 -2.89 -53.43
CA LYS A 573 19.22 -3.45 -52.07
C LYS A 573 17.92 -3.42 -51.28
N ASP A 574 17.22 -2.30 -51.30
CA ASP A 574 15.93 -2.16 -50.61
C ASP A 574 14.89 -3.13 -51.19
N LEU A 575 14.91 -3.34 -52.52
CA LEU A 575 14.06 -4.32 -53.18
C LEU A 575 14.40 -5.76 -52.77
N ASN A 576 15.69 -6.07 -52.59
CA ASN A 576 16.14 -7.39 -52.13
C ASN A 576 15.77 -7.65 -50.66
N GLU A 577 15.89 -6.66 -49.77
CA GLU A 577 15.43 -6.79 -48.38
C GLU A 577 13.91 -7.06 -48.30
N ILE A 578 13.12 -6.41 -49.14
CA ILE A 578 11.67 -6.65 -49.23
C ILE A 578 11.39 -8.08 -49.73
N LYS A 579 12.09 -8.52 -50.78
CA LYS A 579 11.96 -9.89 -51.33
C LYS A 579 12.30 -10.95 -50.29
N ILE A 580 13.36 -10.74 -49.50
CA ILE A 580 13.79 -11.66 -48.43
C ILE A 580 12.80 -11.64 -47.26
N GLY A 581 12.32 -10.46 -46.84
CA GLY A 581 11.36 -10.31 -45.74
C GLY A 581 10.02 -11.02 -45.99
N LEU A 582 9.61 -11.15 -47.26
CA LEU A 582 8.41 -11.89 -47.66
C LEU A 582 8.48 -13.39 -47.37
N ILE A 583 9.68 -13.99 -47.31
CA ILE A 583 9.87 -15.42 -47.03
C ILE A 583 9.21 -15.82 -45.70
N THR A 584 9.29 -14.97 -44.68
CA THR A 584 8.74 -15.24 -43.33
C THR A 584 7.21 -15.13 -43.25
N LYS A 585 6.56 -14.61 -44.29
CA LYS A 585 5.10 -14.37 -44.34
C LYS A 585 4.34 -15.35 -45.23
N LEU A 586 5.04 -16.22 -45.96
CA LEU A 586 4.47 -17.21 -46.87
C LEU A 586 4.16 -18.53 -46.15
N ASP A 587 3.19 -19.29 -46.67
CA ASP A 587 2.93 -20.67 -46.21
C ASP A 587 4.06 -21.61 -46.65
N LYS A 588 4.23 -22.75 -45.98
CA LYS A 588 5.39 -23.66 -46.16
C LYS A 588 5.59 -24.16 -47.60
N ASN A 589 4.53 -24.39 -48.36
CA ASN A 589 4.63 -24.90 -49.73
C ASN A 589 5.03 -23.78 -50.69
N SER A 590 4.49 -22.57 -50.51
CA SER A 590 4.88 -21.38 -51.26
C SER A 590 6.28 -20.89 -50.89
N GLN A 591 6.67 -21.03 -49.62
CA GLN A 591 7.98 -20.64 -49.10
C GLN A 591 9.12 -21.42 -49.78
N ARG A 592 8.97 -22.74 -49.99
CA ARG A 592 9.98 -23.56 -50.68
C ARG A 592 10.17 -23.12 -52.14
N LYS A 593 9.07 -22.98 -52.90
CA LYS A 593 9.13 -22.53 -54.30
C LYS A 593 9.67 -21.11 -54.43
N TYR A 594 9.34 -20.25 -53.48
CA TYR A 594 9.82 -18.87 -53.47
C TYR A 594 11.31 -18.78 -53.10
N LEU A 595 11.78 -19.59 -52.14
CA LEU A 595 13.21 -19.75 -51.84
C LEU A 595 13.99 -20.23 -53.05
N GLU A 596 13.50 -21.25 -53.77
CA GLU A 596 14.11 -21.74 -55.03
C GLU A 596 14.16 -20.64 -56.11
N SER A 597 13.10 -19.83 -56.21
CA SER A 597 13.06 -18.71 -57.17
C SER A 597 14.08 -17.61 -56.84
N LEU A 598 14.29 -17.31 -55.55
CA LEU A 598 15.26 -16.30 -55.11
C LEU A 598 16.69 -16.82 -55.15
N GLU A 599 16.90 -18.12 -54.97
CA GLU A 599 18.22 -18.78 -55.10
C GLU A 599 18.73 -18.78 -56.55
N SER A 600 17.84 -18.66 -57.53
CA SER A 600 18.22 -18.53 -58.95
C SER A 600 18.86 -17.18 -59.30
N ASP A 601 18.69 -16.16 -58.44
CA ASP A 601 19.33 -14.85 -58.60
C ASP A 601 20.70 -14.86 -57.87
N PRO A 602 21.83 -14.76 -58.60
CA PRO A 602 23.16 -14.89 -58.01
C PRO A 602 23.51 -13.75 -57.04
N ILE A 603 22.83 -12.60 -57.13
CA ILE A 603 23.05 -11.45 -56.23
C ILE A 603 22.37 -11.72 -54.88
N ILE A 604 21.15 -12.27 -54.91
CA ILE A 604 20.36 -12.59 -53.71
C ILE A 604 20.88 -13.87 -53.05
N ALA A 605 21.32 -14.86 -53.82
CA ALA A 605 21.84 -16.13 -53.32
C ALA A 605 23.11 -15.99 -52.45
N ALA A 606 23.89 -14.93 -52.67
CA ALA A 606 25.08 -14.58 -51.88
C ALA A 606 24.79 -13.60 -50.73
N ASP A 607 23.55 -13.11 -50.59
CA ASP A 607 23.18 -12.17 -49.53
C ASP A 607 23.11 -12.89 -48.17
N PRO A 608 23.84 -12.41 -47.14
CA PRO A 608 23.81 -12.99 -45.80
C PRO A 608 22.40 -13.05 -45.17
N GLN A 609 21.53 -12.07 -45.46
CA GLN A 609 20.15 -12.06 -44.97
C GLN A 609 19.30 -13.16 -45.63
N PHE A 610 19.51 -13.42 -46.92
CA PHE A 610 18.84 -14.50 -47.65
C PHE A 610 19.31 -15.87 -47.15
N LEU A 611 20.63 -16.06 -46.98
CA LEU A 611 21.20 -17.29 -46.43
C LEU A 611 20.68 -17.57 -45.00
N LEU A 612 20.53 -16.52 -44.17
CA LEU A 612 19.95 -16.64 -42.83
C LEU A 612 18.46 -17.02 -42.89
N ALA A 613 17.68 -16.40 -43.77
CA ALA A 613 16.27 -16.74 -43.97
C ALA A 613 16.10 -18.18 -44.49
N LYS A 614 16.98 -18.63 -45.39
CA LYS A 614 17.05 -20.01 -45.92
C LYS A 614 17.40 -21.01 -44.81
N LEU A 615 18.36 -20.68 -43.95
CA LEU A 615 18.73 -21.50 -42.78
C LEU A 615 17.55 -21.61 -41.79
N GLN A 616 16.89 -20.49 -41.47
CA GLN A 616 15.73 -20.46 -40.58
C GLN A 616 14.54 -21.25 -41.13
N ALA A 617 14.29 -21.17 -42.44
CA ALA A 617 13.23 -21.94 -43.09
C ALA A 617 13.49 -23.45 -43.03
N ARG A 618 14.76 -23.89 -43.17
CA ARG A 618 15.14 -25.30 -43.03
C ARG A 618 15.16 -25.79 -41.58
N TYR A 619 15.46 -24.91 -40.60
CA TYR A 619 15.44 -25.26 -39.18
C TYR A 619 14.03 -25.50 -38.61
N GLN A 620 12.98 -24.97 -39.26
CA GLN A 620 11.59 -25.21 -38.87
C GLN A 620 11.07 -26.60 -39.25
N GLU A 621 11.89 -27.44 -39.90
CA GLU A 621 11.62 -28.86 -40.08
C GLU A 621 12.16 -29.64 -38.87
N PRO A 622 11.30 -30.32 -38.08
CA PRO A 622 11.77 -31.01 -36.88
C PRO A 622 12.69 -32.17 -37.27
N ILE A 623 13.97 -32.04 -36.95
CA ILE A 623 14.86 -33.20 -36.83
C ILE A 623 14.35 -33.97 -35.62
N LYS A 624 13.52 -34.99 -35.82
CA LYS A 624 13.24 -35.96 -34.76
C LYS A 624 14.56 -36.66 -34.41
N ASN A 625 15.17 -36.25 -33.31
CA ASN A 625 16.24 -37.00 -32.64
C ASN A 625 15.60 -38.06 -31.74
N PRO A 626 15.81 -39.35 -31.98
CA PRO A 626 15.56 -40.36 -30.98
C PRO A 626 16.85 -40.51 -30.16
N THR A 627 17.04 -39.68 -29.14
CA THR A 627 17.89 -39.94 -27.94
C THR A 627 18.15 -38.63 -27.19
N THR A 628 17.26 -38.31 -26.26
CA THR A 628 17.65 -37.78 -24.95
C THR A 628 16.81 -38.57 -23.96
N ASP A 629 17.45 -39.53 -23.29
CA ASP A 629 16.84 -40.44 -22.33
C ASP A 629 16.20 -39.66 -21.17
N CYS A 630 14.90 -39.43 -21.27
CA CYS A 630 13.95 -39.29 -20.18
C CYS A 630 12.65 -39.90 -20.68
N GLU A 631 12.62 -41.23 -20.84
CA GLU A 631 11.41 -42.08 -20.79
C GLU A 631 11.83 -43.53 -21.08
N ALA A 632 12.14 -44.26 -20.00
CA ALA A 632 11.86 -45.68 -19.98
C ALA A 632 10.34 -45.85 -19.98
N ASP A 633 9.88 -46.87 -20.73
CA ASP A 633 8.50 -47.28 -20.92
C ASP A 633 7.67 -46.43 -21.90
N ASP A 634 7.71 -46.76 -23.19
CA ASP A 634 6.65 -47.63 -23.75
C ASP A 634 6.86 -47.96 -25.24
N LYS A 635 6.50 -49.21 -25.59
CA LYS A 635 6.13 -49.72 -26.93
C LYS A 635 7.20 -50.13 -27.95
N LYS A 636 7.37 -51.46 -27.99
CA LYS A 636 7.62 -52.26 -29.20
C LYS A 636 6.59 -51.96 -30.29
N GLY A 637 7.06 -51.62 -31.48
CA GLY A 637 6.33 -51.67 -32.75
C GLY A 637 7.33 -51.93 -33.88
N LYS A 638 7.12 -53.02 -34.60
CA LYS A 638 7.97 -53.56 -35.68
C LYS A 638 7.59 -52.97 -37.04
N ASP A 639 8.54 -53.04 -37.98
CA ASP A 639 8.41 -53.04 -39.45
C ASP A 639 8.12 -51.64 -40.09
N ASP A 640 8.76 -51.16 -41.17
CA ASP A 640 9.60 -51.73 -42.22
C ASP A 640 10.47 -50.63 -42.88
N GLY A 641 11.64 -51.00 -43.44
CA GLY A 641 12.13 -50.40 -44.69
C GLY A 641 13.33 -49.44 -44.66
N GLY A 642 14.49 -49.94 -45.13
CA GLY A 642 15.32 -49.23 -46.11
C GLY A 642 16.52 -48.43 -45.59
N ASP A 643 17.70 -49.01 -45.76
CA ASP A 643 19.03 -48.39 -45.63
C ASP A 643 19.17 -47.14 -46.53
N ASP A 644 19.16 -45.94 -45.92
CA ASP A 644 19.78 -44.68 -46.42
C ASP A 644 19.62 -43.49 -45.42
N TRP A 645 18.90 -43.70 -44.32
CA TRP A 645 18.50 -42.64 -43.36
C TRP A 645 19.63 -41.84 -42.65
N PRO A 646 20.80 -42.40 -42.29
CA PRO A 646 21.85 -41.63 -41.60
C PRO A 646 22.62 -40.68 -42.54
N TYR A 647 22.84 -41.11 -43.79
CA TYR A 647 23.71 -40.41 -44.75
C TYR A 647 23.06 -39.12 -45.29
N SER A 648 21.75 -39.16 -45.51
CA SER A 648 20.98 -37.98 -45.95
C SER A 648 20.95 -36.87 -44.89
N LYS A 649 20.83 -37.21 -43.60
CA LYS A 649 20.80 -36.22 -42.50
C LYS A 649 22.17 -35.60 -42.23
N GLN A 650 23.24 -36.39 -42.33
CA GLN A 650 24.59 -35.88 -42.18
C GLN A 650 24.94 -34.88 -43.30
N LYS A 651 24.58 -35.20 -44.54
CA LYS A 651 24.75 -34.30 -45.69
C LYS A 651 23.92 -33.02 -45.58
N GLU A 652 22.73 -33.10 -44.99
CA GLU A 652 21.89 -31.93 -44.72
C GLU A 652 22.46 -31.05 -43.60
N LEU A 653 23.02 -31.65 -42.55
CA LEU A 653 23.72 -30.92 -41.49
C LEU A 653 25.00 -30.26 -42.00
N GLU A 654 25.80 -30.96 -42.81
CA GLU A 654 26.99 -30.40 -43.47
C GLU A 654 26.63 -29.21 -44.36
N ASN A 655 25.53 -29.28 -45.10
CA ASN A 655 25.02 -28.17 -45.91
C ASN A 655 24.54 -26.98 -45.05
N GLN A 656 23.92 -27.23 -43.89
CA GLN A 656 23.55 -26.17 -42.94
C GLN A 656 24.80 -25.50 -42.33
N ILE A 657 25.85 -26.26 -42.03
CA ILE A 657 27.14 -25.74 -41.57
C ILE A 657 27.79 -24.88 -42.66
N GLU A 658 27.79 -25.34 -43.91
CA GLU A 658 28.33 -24.58 -45.04
C GLU A 658 27.59 -23.25 -45.26
N ILE A 659 26.26 -23.24 -45.13
CA ILE A 659 25.45 -22.01 -45.20
C ILE A 659 25.80 -21.07 -44.03
N ALA A 660 25.98 -21.61 -42.81
CA ALA A 660 26.34 -20.82 -41.64
C ALA A 660 27.76 -20.22 -41.77
N ASP A 661 28.73 -20.96 -42.32
CA ASP A 661 30.08 -20.46 -42.57
C ASP A 661 30.10 -19.35 -43.62
N LYS A 662 29.31 -19.47 -44.70
CA LYS A 662 29.15 -18.42 -45.72
C LYS A 662 28.50 -17.14 -45.17
N ILE A 663 27.64 -17.25 -44.16
CA ILE A 663 27.07 -16.08 -43.46
C ILE A 663 28.14 -15.40 -42.57
N LEU A 664 28.98 -16.19 -41.91
CA LEU A 664 30.00 -15.71 -40.97
C LEU A 664 31.20 -15.06 -41.65
N GLU A 665 31.61 -15.54 -42.82
CA GLU A 665 32.80 -15.05 -43.53
C GLU A 665 32.85 -13.52 -43.76
N PRO A 666 31.80 -12.86 -44.30
CA PRO A 666 31.76 -11.40 -44.43
C PRO A 666 31.66 -10.69 -43.09
N MET A 667 30.92 -11.22 -42.11
CA MET A 667 30.81 -10.61 -40.76
C MET A 667 32.15 -10.62 -40.02
N ILE A 668 32.93 -11.70 -40.13
CA ILE A 668 34.27 -11.78 -39.55
C ILE A 668 35.22 -10.80 -40.25
N LYS A 669 35.12 -10.66 -41.58
CA LYS A 669 35.91 -9.70 -42.36
C LYS A 669 35.59 -8.25 -41.98
N ASP A 670 34.32 -7.92 -41.82
CA ASP A 670 33.87 -6.60 -41.37
C ASP A 670 34.24 -6.33 -39.91
N PHE A 671 34.16 -7.34 -39.03
CA PHE A 671 34.64 -7.24 -37.65
C PHE A 671 36.15 -6.99 -37.60
N LEU A 672 36.95 -7.71 -38.38
CA LEU A 672 38.41 -7.52 -38.46
C LEU A 672 38.77 -6.14 -39.04
N ASN A 673 38.02 -5.66 -40.05
CA ASN A 673 38.16 -4.32 -40.60
C ASN A 673 37.80 -3.24 -39.56
N ALA A 674 36.68 -3.37 -38.85
CA ALA A 674 36.30 -2.44 -37.78
C ALA A 674 37.29 -2.46 -36.60
N TYR A 675 37.79 -3.64 -36.23
CA TYR A 675 38.76 -3.80 -35.14
C TYR A 675 40.13 -3.20 -35.48
N SER A 676 40.60 -3.34 -36.73
CA SER A 676 41.82 -2.69 -37.21
C SER A 676 41.70 -1.16 -37.24
N THR A 677 40.51 -0.64 -37.59
CA THR A 677 40.19 0.79 -37.56
C THR A 677 40.20 1.34 -36.12
N PHE A 678 39.64 0.59 -35.16
CA PHE A 678 39.68 0.92 -33.73
C PHE A 678 41.11 0.99 -33.16
N LYS A 679 42.02 0.12 -33.61
CA LYS A 679 43.45 0.12 -33.23
C LYS A 679 44.22 1.32 -33.81
N LEU A 680 43.82 1.82 -34.98
CA LEU A 680 44.41 3.01 -35.60
C LEU A 680 43.91 4.30 -34.92
N ASP A 681 42.65 4.36 -34.51
CA ASP A 681 42.09 5.50 -33.77
C ASP A 681 42.64 5.60 -32.35
N THR A 682 42.88 4.48 -31.65
CA THR A 682 43.57 4.52 -30.34
C THR A 682 45.02 5.00 -30.45
N LYS A 683 45.72 4.66 -31.54
CA LYS A 683 47.07 5.20 -31.82
C LYS A 683 47.03 6.70 -32.14
N ARG A 684 46.04 7.19 -32.91
CA ARG A 684 45.87 8.64 -33.17
C ARG A 684 45.53 9.42 -31.91
N ILE A 685 44.69 8.88 -31.03
CA ILE A 685 44.34 9.51 -29.75
C ILE A 685 45.57 9.59 -28.83
N LEU A 686 46.39 8.53 -28.75
CA LEU A 686 47.63 8.55 -27.96
C LEU A 686 48.67 9.54 -28.50
N VAL A 687 48.79 9.69 -29.82
CA VAL A 687 49.71 10.68 -30.43
C VAL A 687 49.23 12.13 -30.19
N SER A 688 47.92 12.37 -30.24
CA SER A 688 47.35 13.69 -29.92
C SER A 688 47.46 14.06 -28.43
N GLN A 689 47.42 13.08 -27.52
CA GLN A 689 47.62 13.31 -26.08
C GLN A 689 49.09 13.52 -25.70
N SER A 690 50.05 13.00 -26.48
CA SER A 690 51.47 13.32 -26.30
C SER A 690 51.84 14.72 -26.79
N GLN A 691 51.20 15.23 -27.85
CA GLN A 691 51.49 16.57 -28.38
C GLN A 691 50.86 17.71 -27.55
N ALA A 692 49.81 17.44 -26.77
CA ALA A 692 49.17 18.43 -25.90
C ALA A 692 49.83 18.58 -24.50
N LYS A 693 50.90 17.82 -24.21
CA LYS A 693 51.66 17.95 -22.95
C LYS A 693 52.95 18.76 -23.07
N ASP A 694 53.36 19.11 -24.30
CA ASP A 694 54.58 19.89 -24.59
C ASP A 694 54.26 21.27 -25.22
N SER A 695 53.08 21.84 -24.95
CA SER A 695 52.72 23.21 -25.37
C SER A 695 52.22 24.06 -24.22
#